data_AF-A0A9E5MVW7-F1
#
_entry.id   AF-A0A9E5MVW7-F1
#
_cell.length_a   1.000
_cell.length_b   1.000
_cell.length_c   1.000
_cell.angle_alpha   90.00
_cell.angle_beta   90.00
_cell.angle_gamma   90.00
#
_symmetry.space_group_name_H-M   'P 1'
#
loop_
_entity.id
_entity.type
_entity.pdbx_description
1 polymer ?
#
loop_
_entity_poly.entity_id
_entity_poly.type
_entity_poly.pdbx_seq_one_letter_code
_entity_poly.pdbx_strand_id
1 'polypeptide(L)'
;MAGFFEELKRRKVIRVFVAYVVVSWLLLQVADTLSSVLDLPDWAPKLVFFLLAIGLVPALILAWAYEITPGGIKSDDEARASDGPAPKKERSFLPIASVGFLAAIIGATLFWMAGADDRWVRDVGVPEVERHIVAGDFQAAFTAAMEVEKRDPGSPLIEYAWREFSWKASFPSQPEGASVYRRDYDDPETEWQYLGETPLYDIKVPRGMSVYRFELDGHEPIIRLAGGLVGQSDQLPVADAVVYNRYNALIADVTFDRVGAIDPDEIRVPGRPLRIDDQDIPLNDFFIDRFEVTNREYQEFVNSGGYEDQGFWEHDFIRDGEEISWEAAMAMFVDSTGQPGPSTWIGGTYPDDMADHPVGGISWYEAAAFARFAKRDLPTVHHWRRAFAAAALSWEIARSNVESSGTVPVGTAGGLGWVGTQDMLGNVSEWGANWVGDLKVSLGGSFDDAPYMVEPSISNPSGLPPFDRSASNGVRLARLNDERKVSETLHAKIAQEHRREVVEPASDAEFAAMLRNFDYSDAPLNAREDDSVEIRGFTRHRISYDIDESGSRMHMYLYLPDDSGRRHPIMFYWHSSHPFFLTSYEQFRFHLDFMVKRGWAVAVPVFEHAFERGDGRLHSMTSIEYRDQFIRWMREMRRSVDYLETRADLDMDTLVLYGFSWGGRLASTGLVIEPRFKAAILNQAGLGWFHHYDTISEHYLPRVTQPVLQFNGRFDSDFRLEESAKPFFEMLGSEHKKHVVGPTGHFVPMKTVIGETLAWVDEHIER
;
A
#
# COMPACT_ATOMS: atom_id res chain seq x y z
N MET A 1 -52.67 -44.63 38.08
CA MET A 1 -52.22 -43.22 38.07
C MET A 1 -52.36 -42.53 39.43
N ALA A 2 -53.35 -42.84 40.27
CA ALA A 2 -53.53 -42.19 41.58
C ALA A 2 -52.40 -42.43 42.61
N GLY A 3 -51.65 -43.55 42.54
CA GLY A 3 -50.61 -43.89 43.52
C GLY A 3 -49.28 -43.13 43.39
N PHE A 4 -48.87 -42.72 42.18
CA PHE A 4 -47.55 -42.11 41.96
C PHE A 4 -47.48 -40.65 42.44
N PHE A 5 -48.54 -39.88 42.21
CA PHE A 5 -48.66 -38.50 42.71
C PHE A 5 -48.79 -38.43 44.23
N GLU A 6 -49.51 -39.39 44.83
CA GLU A 6 -49.57 -39.57 46.29
C GLU A 6 -48.18 -39.90 46.85
N GLU A 7 -47.41 -40.77 46.20
CA GLU A 7 -46.04 -41.13 46.61
C GLU A 7 -45.07 -39.94 46.51
N LEU A 8 -45.12 -39.14 45.42
CA LEU A 8 -44.34 -37.91 45.24
C LEU A 8 -44.63 -36.85 46.32
N LYS A 9 -45.91 -36.74 46.71
CA LYS A 9 -46.36 -35.82 47.75
C LYS A 9 -45.94 -36.32 49.14
N ARG A 10 -46.03 -37.63 49.40
CA ARG A 10 -45.57 -38.29 50.64
C ARG A 10 -44.07 -38.10 50.85
N ARG A 11 -43.26 -38.35 49.82
CA ARG A 11 -41.79 -38.22 49.85
C ARG A 11 -41.30 -36.77 49.79
N LYS A 12 -42.20 -35.78 49.83
CA LYS A 12 -41.88 -34.34 49.76
C LYS A 12 -41.08 -33.92 48.52
N VAL A 13 -40.98 -34.76 47.48
CA VAL A 13 -40.21 -34.47 46.26
C VAL A 13 -40.80 -33.26 45.54
N ILE A 14 -42.13 -33.08 45.55
CA ILE A 14 -42.78 -31.88 45.02
C ILE A 14 -42.33 -30.62 45.78
N ARG A 15 -42.14 -30.72 47.10
CA ARG A 15 -41.67 -29.59 47.93
C ARG A 15 -40.21 -29.26 47.63
N VAL A 16 -39.36 -30.27 47.44
CA VAL A 16 -37.95 -30.07 47.05
C VAL A 16 -37.85 -29.50 45.64
N PHE A 17 -38.66 -29.99 44.69
CA PHE A 17 -38.74 -29.44 43.33
C PHE A 17 -39.08 -27.94 43.36
N VAL A 18 -40.18 -27.58 44.04
CA VAL A 18 -40.61 -26.17 44.15
C VAL A 18 -39.53 -25.32 44.82
N ALA A 19 -38.92 -25.80 45.92
CA ALA A 19 -37.84 -25.08 46.59
C ALA A 19 -36.61 -24.91 45.70
N TYR A 20 -36.22 -25.95 44.96
CA TYR A 20 -35.07 -25.92 44.05
C TYR A 20 -35.30 -24.93 42.91
N VAL A 21 -36.50 -24.90 42.32
CA VAL A 21 -36.86 -23.94 41.27
C VAL A 21 -36.81 -22.51 41.81
N VAL A 22 -37.35 -22.25 43.00
CA VAL A 22 -37.33 -20.90 43.61
C VAL A 22 -35.89 -20.45 43.92
N VAL A 23 -35.06 -21.32 44.49
CA VAL A 23 -33.65 -21.01 44.78
C VAL A 23 -32.85 -20.83 43.49
N SER A 24 -33.07 -21.68 42.49
CA SER A 24 -32.42 -21.58 41.18
C SER A 24 -32.76 -20.26 40.48
N TRP A 25 -34.03 -19.85 40.53
CA TRP A 25 -34.46 -18.56 40.01
C TRP A 25 -33.74 -17.39 40.69
N LEU A 26 -33.63 -17.44 42.02
CA LEU A 26 -32.95 -16.38 42.78
C LEU A 26 -31.44 -16.34 42.49
N LEU A 27 -30.80 -17.51 42.35
CA LEU A 27 -29.40 -17.62 41.94
C LEU A 27 -29.16 -17.09 40.52
N LEU A 28 -30.11 -17.31 39.60
CA LEU A 28 -30.03 -16.75 38.24
C LEU A 28 -30.13 -15.23 38.25
N GLN A 29 -31.01 -14.68 39.07
CA GLN A 29 -31.14 -13.22 39.20
C GLN A 29 -29.86 -12.58 39.77
N VAL A 30 -29.23 -13.25 40.74
CA VAL A 30 -27.92 -12.83 41.29
C VAL A 30 -26.83 -12.95 40.23
N ALA A 31 -26.79 -14.05 39.47
CA ALA A 31 -25.80 -14.26 38.42
C ALA A 31 -25.91 -13.21 37.31
N ASP A 32 -27.13 -12.88 36.88
CA ASP A 32 -27.42 -11.83 35.90
C ASP A 32 -26.92 -10.46 36.39
N THR A 33 -27.33 -10.09 37.61
CA THR A 33 -26.93 -8.82 38.24
C THR A 33 -25.41 -8.71 38.38
N LEU A 34 -24.75 -9.77 38.88
CA LEU A 34 -23.29 -9.76 39.05
C LEU A 34 -22.55 -9.78 37.72
N SER A 35 -23.10 -10.43 36.69
CA SER A 35 -22.48 -10.44 35.37
C SER A 35 -22.45 -9.04 34.77
N SER A 36 -23.53 -8.27 34.90
CA SER A 36 -23.56 -6.86 34.47
C SER A 36 -22.63 -5.97 35.31
N VAL A 37 -22.47 -6.24 36.61
CA VAL A 37 -21.61 -5.42 37.50
C VAL A 37 -20.12 -5.68 37.27
N LEU A 38 -19.76 -6.93 36.91
CA LEU A 38 -18.37 -7.37 36.75
C LEU A 38 -17.92 -7.44 35.28
N ASP A 39 -18.72 -6.95 34.34
CA ASP A 39 -18.50 -7.05 32.89
C ASP A 39 -18.15 -8.48 32.45
N LEU A 40 -18.86 -9.46 33.02
CA LEU A 40 -18.68 -10.84 32.62
C LEU A 40 -19.34 -11.08 31.25
N PRO A 41 -18.78 -11.95 30.41
CA PRO A 41 -19.38 -12.29 29.12
C PRO A 41 -20.84 -12.78 29.26
N ASP A 42 -21.68 -12.46 28.28
CA ASP A 42 -23.13 -12.79 28.23
C ASP A 42 -23.47 -14.28 28.38
N TRP A 43 -22.47 -15.17 28.31
CA TRP A 43 -22.65 -16.60 28.54
C TRP A 43 -22.67 -16.98 30.03
N ALA A 44 -22.17 -16.14 30.94
CA ALA A 44 -22.04 -16.49 32.36
C ALA A 44 -23.39 -16.80 33.06
N PRO A 45 -24.46 -16.01 32.88
CA PRO A 45 -25.78 -16.36 33.43
C PRO A 45 -26.35 -17.64 32.79
N LYS A 46 -26.07 -17.87 31.50
CA LYS A 46 -26.50 -19.08 30.78
C LYS A 46 -25.81 -20.33 31.32
N LEU A 47 -24.51 -20.26 31.65
CA LEU A 47 -23.81 -21.38 32.29
C LEU A 47 -24.42 -21.75 33.64
N VAL A 48 -24.72 -20.75 34.48
CA VAL A 48 -25.38 -20.97 35.78
C VAL A 48 -26.74 -21.63 35.59
N PHE A 49 -27.51 -21.22 34.59
CA PHE A 49 -28.78 -21.87 34.23
C PHE A 49 -28.58 -23.35 33.89
N PHE A 50 -27.62 -23.69 33.03
CA PHE A 50 -27.37 -25.08 32.66
C PHE A 50 -26.91 -25.91 33.85
N LEU A 51 -26.02 -25.40 34.71
CA LEU A 51 -25.58 -26.10 35.92
C LEU A 51 -26.75 -26.38 36.87
N LEU A 52 -27.65 -25.41 37.06
CA LEU A 52 -28.84 -25.57 37.90
C LEU A 52 -29.85 -26.55 37.28
N ALA A 53 -30.07 -26.48 35.97
CA ALA A 53 -30.97 -27.38 35.24
C ALA A 53 -30.47 -28.83 35.29
N ILE A 54 -29.16 -29.04 35.12
CA ILE A 54 -28.54 -30.35 35.22
C ILE A 54 -28.58 -30.84 36.69
N GLY A 55 -28.28 -29.96 37.66
CA GLY A 55 -28.29 -30.27 39.10
C GLY A 55 -29.67 -30.60 39.68
N LEU A 56 -30.76 -30.22 39.00
CA LEU A 56 -32.13 -30.56 39.40
C LEU A 56 -32.36 -32.07 39.38
N VAL A 57 -31.78 -32.77 38.40
CA VAL A 57 -31.96 -34.23 38.25
C VAL A 57 -31.42 -35.00 39.47
N PRO A 58 -30.16 -34.85 39.90
CA PRO A 58 -29.68 -35.50 41.12
C PRO A 58 -30.38 -34.99 42.38
N ALA A 59 -30.78 -33.71 42.45
CA ALA A 59 -31.52 -33.18 43.60
C ALA A 59 -32.86 -33.89 43.80
N LEU A 60 -33.62 -34.15 42.72
CA LEU A 60 -34.88 -34.89 42.78
C LEU A 60 -34.68 -36.38 43.09
N ILE A 61 -33.62 -36.99 42.56
CA ILE A 61 -33.27 -38.39 42.87
C ILE A 61 -32.92 -38.55 44.36
N LEU A 62 -32.12 -37.64 44.93
CA LEU A 62 -31.78 -37.64 46.35
C LEU A 62 -33.01 -37.39 47.22
N ALA A 63 -33.88 -36.46 46.83
CA ALA A 63 -35.14 -36.20 47.53
C ALA A 63 -36.10 -37.39 47.52
N TRP A 64 -36.02 -38.25 46.49
CA TRP A 64 -36.82 -39.47 46.41
C TRP A 64 -36.25 -40.59 47.29
N ALA A 65 -34.91 -40.69 47.36
CA ALA A 65 -34.19 -41.78 48.02
C ALA A 65 -34.02 -41.61 49.54
N TYR A 66 -34.02 -40.36 50.04
CA TYR A 66 -33.74 -40.04 51.43
C TYR A 66 -34.81 -39.13 52.04
N GLU A 67 -35.25 -39.43 53.28
CA GLU A 67 -36.16 -38.57 54.03
C GLU A 67 -35.44 -37.89 55.20
N ILE A 68 -35.58 -36.55 55.28
CA ILE A 68 -35.03 -35.76 56.38
C ILE A 68 -36.04 -35.78 57.54
N THR A 69 -35.67 -36.44 58.64
CA THR A 69 -36.47 -36.51 59.88
C THR A 69 -35.82 -35.69 61.00
N PRO A 70 -36.55 -35.34 62.08
CA PRO A 70 -36.00 -34.57 63.21
C PRO A 70 -34.78 -35.23 63.90
N GLY A 71 -34.51 -36.51 63.63
CA GLY A 71 -33.35 -37.26 64.13
C GLY A 71 -32.22 -37.50 63.12
N GLY A 72 -32.26 -36.88 61.93
CA GLY A 72 -31.23 -37.03 60.88
C GLY A 72 -31.75 -37.54 59.52
N ILE A 73 -30.84 -37.65 58.55
CA ILE A 73 -31.12 -38.18 57.20
C ILE A 73 -31.19 -39.70 57.30
N LYS A 74 -32.34 -40.29 56.96
CA LYS A 74 -32.54 -41.75 56.94
C LYS A 74 -32.91 -42.22 55.53
N SER A 75 -32.42 -43.38 55.12
CA SER A 75 -32.93 -44.03 53.90
C SER A 75 -34.33 -44.58 54.16
N ASP A 76 -35.16 -44.64 53.12
CA ASP A 76 -36.58 -45.04 53.23
C ASP A 76 -36.78 -46.46 53.84
N ASP A 77 -35.76 -47.32 53.73
CA ASP A 77 -35.76 -48.66 54.32
C ASP A 77 -35.64 -48.64 55.86
N GLU A 78 -34.95 -47.65 56.44
CA GLU A 78 -34.82 -47.51 57.90
C GLU A 78 -36.06 -46.89 58.55
N ALA A 79 -36.84 -46.11 57.81
CA ALA A 79 -38.12 -45.53 58.28
C ALA A 79 -39.25 -46.58 58.33
N ARG A 80 -39.13 -47.70 57.59
CA ARG A 80 -40.11 -48.80 57.53
C ARG A 80 -39.92 -49.92 58.56
N ALA A 81 -38.84 -49.90 59.35
CA ALA A 81 -38.49 -50.99 60.26
C ALA A 81 -39.39 -51.13 61.52
N SER A 82 -40.52 -50.42 61.63
CA SER A 82 -41.43 -50.51 62.77
C SER A 82 -42.71 -51.34 62.55
N ASP A 83 -42.94 -52.00 61.40
CA ASP A 83 -43.97 -53.05 61.26
C ASP A 83 -43.82 -53.89 59.96
N GLY A 84 -43.52 -55.19 60.09
CA GLY A 84 -43.73 -56.23 59.05
C GLY A 84 -42.53 -56.60 58.13
N PRO A 85 -42.43 -57.87 57.63
CA PRO A 85 -41.16 -58.42 57.13
C PRO A 85 -40.88 -58.29 55.61
N ALA A 86 -39.57 -58.15 55.34
CA ALA A 86 -38.74 -58.38 54.14
C ALA A 86 -38.90 -57.46 52.90
N PRO A 87 -37.88 -56.64 52.55
CA PRO A 87 -37.91 -55.77 51.38
C PRO A 87 -37.64 -56.54 50.08
N LYS A 88 -38.44 -56.25 49.05
CA LYS A 88 -38.16 -56.64 47.66
C LYS A 88 -37.02 -55.77 47.13
N LYS A 89 -35.97 -56.40 46.59
CA LYS A 89 -34.80 -55.76 45.97
C LYS A 89 -35.25 -54.90 44.77
N GLU A 90 -35.50 -53.62 44.98
CA GLU A 90 -35.73 -52.66 43.90
C GLU A 90 -34.41 -52.37 43.18
N ARG A 91 -34.44 -52.44 41.85
CA ARG A 91 -33.27 -52.16 41.02
C ARG A 91 -32.89 -50.69 41.20
N SER A 92 -31.70 -50.44 41.76
CA SER A 92 -31.10 -49.11 41.87
C SER A 92 -31.02 -48.45 40.48
N PHE A 93 -31.79 -47.37 40.28
CA PHE A 93 -31.76 -46.51 39.09
C PHE A 93 -30.54 -45.57 39.04
N LEU A 94 -29.73 -45.55 40.10
CA LEU A 94 -28.54 -44.69 40.27
C LEU A 94 -27.49 -44.76 39.12
N PRO A 95 -27.13 -45.93 38.55
CA PRO A 95 -26.14 -45.98 37.46
C PRO A 95 -26.69 -45.43 36.14
N ILE A 96 -27.99 -45.54 35.86
CA ILE A 96 -28.62 -45.02 34.63
C ILE A 96 -28.66 -43.48 34.67
N ALA A 97 -28.99 -42.90 35.82
CA ALA A 97 -29.00 -41.45 36.02
C ALA A 97 -27.59 -40.84 35.91
N SER A 98 -26.58 -41.54 36.45
CA SER A 98 -25.17 -41.09 36.37
C SER A 98 -24.63 -41.10 34.94
N VAL A 99 -25.00 -42.11 34.14
CA VAL A 99 -24.65 -42.18 32.71
C VAL A 99 -25.36 -41.09 31.91
N GLY A 100 -26.64 -40.80 32.21
CA GLY A 100 -27.38 -39.70 31.57
C GLY A 100 -26.79 -38.33 31.87
N PHE A 101 -26.32 -38.09 33.10
CA PHE A 101 -25.64 -36.85 33.50
C PHE A 101 -24.29 -36.68 32.78
N LEU A 102 -23.49 -37.74 32.70
CA LEU A 102 -22.22 -37.72 31.97
C LEU A 102 -22.44 -37.46 30.47
N ALA A 103 -23.45 -38.10 29.87
CA ALA A 103 -23.81 -37.88 28.48
C ALA A 103 -24.29 -36.44 28.21
N ALA A 104 -25.00 -35.82 29.15
CA ALA A 104 -25.43 -34.43 29.04
C ALA A 104 -24.26 -33.44 29.14
N ILE A 105 -23.30 -33.68 30.05
CA ILE A 105 -22.08 -32.87 30.15
C ILE A 105 -21.23 -33.02 28.89
N ILE A 106 -21.03 -34.25 28.41
CA ILE A 106 -20.30 -34.53 27.18
C ILE A 106 -21.02 -33.85 26.00
N GLY A 107 -22.34 -33.97 25.91
CA GLY A 107 -23.13 -33.32 24.86
C GLY A 107 -23.04 -31.80 24.89
N ALA A 108 -23.11 -31.17 26.07
CA ALA A 108 -22.95 -29.72 26.22
C ALA A 108 -21.52 -29.26 25.90
N THR A 109 -20.51 -30.04 26.28
CA THR A 109 -19.09 -29.75 26.00
C THR A 109 -18.80 -29.88 24.51
N LEU A 110 -19.30 -30.94 23.85
CA LEU A 110 -19.19 -31.14 22.42
C LEU A 110 -19.93 -30.06 21.63
N PHE A 111 -21.13 -29.66 22.08
CA PHE A 111 -21.87 -28.55 21.48
C PHE A 111 -21.13 -27.22 21.63
N TRP A 112 -20.48 -26.98 22.78
CA TRP A 112 -19.65 -25.79 23.00
C TRP A 112 -18.41 -25.79 22.09
N MET A 113 -17.71 -26.92 21.99
CA MET A 113 -16.55 -27.07 21.09
C MET A 113 -16.94 -26.93 19.61
N ALA A 114 -18.12 -27.42 19.21
CA ALA A 114 -18.58 -27.36 17.83
C ALA A 114 -18.83 -25.94 17.28
N GLY A 115 -18.97 -24.93 18.14
CA GLY A 115 -19.10 -23.52 17.71
C GLY A 115 -17.97 -22.63 18.23
N ALA A 116 -16.84 -23.21 18.63
CA ALA A 116 -15.70 -22.44 19.16
C ALA A 116 -15.06 -21.56 18.07
N ASP A 117 -14.92 -22.09 16.85
CA ASP A 117 -14.35 -21.37 15.72
C ASP A 117 -15.26 -20.21 15.27
N ASP A 118 -16.56 -20.44 15.07
CA ASP A 118 -17.52 -19.38 14.72
C ASP A 118 -17.50 -18.22 15.72
N ARG A 119 -17.44 -18.53 17.02
CA ARG A 119 -17.38 -17.51 18.07
C ARG A 119 -16.05 -16.78 18.04
N TRP A 120 -14.94 -17.49 17.88
CA TRP A 120 -13.63 -16.85 17.79
C TRP A 120 -13.55 -15.94 16.56
N VAL A 121 -14.03 -16.38 15.40
CA VAL A 121 -14.05 -15.58 14.16
C VAL A 121 -14.84 -14.30 14.37
N ARG A 122 -16.04 -14.38 14.94
CA ARG A 122 -16.89 -13.21 15.16
C ARG A 122 -16.38 -12.28 16.27
N ASP A 123 -15.96 -12.83 17.39
CA ASP A 123 -15.70 -12.06 18.62
C ASP A 123 -14.23 -11.64 18.76
N VAL A 124 -13.31 -12.24 17.99
CA VAL A 124 -11.86 -11.97 18.03
C VAL A 124 -11.29 -11.72 16.64
N GLY A 125 -11.44 -12.67 15.71
CA GLY A 125 -10.76 -12.65 14.41
C GLY A 125 -11.16 -11.45 13.54
N VAL A 126 -12.46 -11.23 13.33
CA VAL A 126 -12.97 -10.09 12.55
C VAL A 126 -12.59 -8.75 13.18
N PRO A 127 -12.82 -8.50 14.50
CA PRO A 127 -12.35 -7.29 15.16
C PRO A 127 -10.84 -7.04 15.05
N GLU A 128 -10.02 -8.10 15.09
CA GLU A 128 -8.56 -7.98 14.94
C GLU A 128 -8.16 -7.55 13.53
N VAL A 129 -8.77 -8.14 12.50
CA VAL A 129 -8.61 -7.73 11.10
C VAL A 129 -8.97 -6.25 10.95
N GLU A 130 -10.13 -5.83 11.46
CA GLU A 130 -10.59 -4.44 11.39
C GLU A 130 -9.64 -3.46 12.09
N ARG A 131 -9.15 -3.84 13.28
CA ARG A 131 -8.18 -3.03 14.03
C ARG A 131 -6.91 -2.77 13.22
N HIS A 132 -6.39 -3.78 12.53
CA HIS A 132 -5.19 -3.65 11.70
C HIS A 132 -5.45 -2.84 10.42
N ILE A 133 -6.62 -3.01 9.79
CA ILE A 133 -7.05 -2.17 8.65
C ILE A 133 -7.05 -0.69 9.06
N VAL A 134 -7.66 -0.37 10.21
CA VAL A 134 -7.73 1.01 10.73
C VAL A 134 -6.33 1.55 11.08
N ALA A 135 -5.43 0.69 11.58
CA ALA A 135 -4.05 1.05 11.84
C ALA A 135 -3.21 1.26 10.57
N GLY A 136 -3.69 0.81 9.40
CA GLY A 136 -2.94 0.80 8.15
C GLY A 136 -1.90 -0.32 8.07
N ASP A 137 -1.93 -1.27 9.00
CA ASP A 137 -1.02 -2.42 9.06
C ASP A 137 -1.61 -3.58 8.26
N PHE A 138 -1.42 -3.54 6.95
CA PHE A 138 -2.01 -4.52 6.04
C PHE A 138 -1.35 -5.91 6.15
N GLN A 139 -0.13 -5.97 6.66
CA GLN A 139 0.60 -7.21 6.89
C GLN A 139 -0.01 -7.99 8.05
N ALA A 140 -0.25 -7.30 9.17
CA ALA A 140 -0.94 -7.90 10.31
C ALA A 140 -2.42 -8.16 10.00
N ALA A 141 -3.09 -7.28 9.25
CA ALA A 141 -4.47 -7.52 8.82
C ALA A 141 -4.58 -8.79 7.96
N PHE A 142 -3.63 -9.00 7.05
CA PHE A 142 -3.56 -10.21 6.22
C PHE A 142 -3.30 -11.46 7.06
N THR A 143 -2.36 -11.39 8.00
CA THR A 143 -2.06 -12.51 8.91
C THR A 143 -3.29 -12.88 9.74
N ALA A 144 -3.99 -11.90 10.32
CA ALA A 144 -5.21 -12.12 11.08
C ALA A 144 -6.34 -12.69 10.20
N ALA A 145 -6.49 -12.20 8.96
CA ALA A 145 -7.50 -12.68 8.02
C ALA A 145 -7.22 -14.12 7.55
N MET A 146 -5.95 -14.51 7.39
CA MET A 146 -5.57 -15.90 7.11
C MET A 146 -5.92 -16.84 8.28
N GLU A 147 -5.79 -16.38 9.53
CA GLU A 147 -6.22 -17.14 10.71
C GLU A 147 -7.75 -17.27 10.81
N VAL A 148 -8.50 -16.28 10.32
CA VAL A 148 -9.96 -16.40 10.12
C VAL A 148 -10.27 -17.41 9.03
N GLU A 149 -9.67 -17.29 7.84
CA GLU A 149 -9.89 -18.19 6.69
C GLU A 149 -9.59 -19.66 7.03
N LYS A 150 -8.59 -19.91 7.90
CA LYS A 150 -8.24 -21.24 8.40
C LYS A 150 -9.34 -21.87 9.27
N ARG A 151 -10.09 -21.06 10.02
CA ARG A 151 -11.14 -21.50 10.95
C ARG A 151 -12.54 -21.49 10.33
N ASP A 152 -12.80 -20.53 9.44
CA ASP A 152 -14.04 -20.37 8.67
C ASP A 152 -13.71 -20.06 7.20
N PRO A 153 -13.41 -21.08 6.38
CA PRO A 153 -13.06 -20.89 4.97
C PRO A 153 -14.18 -20.22 4.17
N GLY A 154 -13.87 -19.13 3.46
CA GLY A 154 -14.85 -18.36 2.71
C GLY A 154 -15.79 -17.51 3.58
N SER A 155 -15.37 -17.13 4.79
CA SER A 155 -16.20 -16.36 5.71
C SER A 155 -16.74 -15.07 5.08
N PRO A 156 -18.08 -14.87 5.03
CA PRO A 156 -18.67 -13.64 4.49
C PRO A 156 -18.33 -12.41 5.34
N LEU A 157 -17.90 -12.61 6.59
CA LEU A 157 -17.59 -11.52 7.53
C LEU A 157 -16.33 -10.73 7.14
N ILE A 158 -15.38 -11.36 6.45
CA ILE A 158 -14.15 -10.69 5.98
C ILE A 158 -14.07 -10.57 4.45
N GLU A 159 -15.08 -11.06 3.72
CA GLU A 159 -15.10 -11.05 2.26
C GLU A 159 -14.87 -9.65 1.68
N TYR A 160 -15.58 -8.65 2.21
CA TYR A 160 -15.40 -7.26 1.82
C TYR A 160 -14.07 -6.69 2.33
N ALA A 161 -13.65 -7.09 3.54
CA ALA A 161 -12.44 -6.59 4.18
C ALA A 161 -11.17 -6.94 3.40
N TRP A 162 -11.12 -8.12 2.75
CA TRP A 162 -9.98 -8.53 1.92
C TRP A 162 -9.56 -7.45 0.90
N ARG A 163 -10.52 -6.69 0.35
CA ARG A 163 -10.24 -5.66 -0.68
C ARG A 163 -9.43 -4.47 -0.15
N GLU A 164 -9.51 -4.21 1.15
CA GLU A 164 -8.87 -3.05 1.81
C GLU A 164 -7.38 -3.24 2.05
N PHE A 165 -6.97 -4.46 2.39
CA PHE A 165 -5.62 -4.78 2.83
C PHE A 165 -4.93 -5.84 1.96
N SER A 166 -5.62 -6.44 0.99
CA SER A 166 -5.05 -7.41 0.06
C SER A 166 -5.38 -7.09 -1.39
N TRP A 167 -4.67 -7.76 -2.30
CA TRP A 167 -4.92 -7.80 -3.73
C TRP A 167 -4.61 -9.21 -4.26
N LYS A 168 -5.02 -9.51 -5.49
CA LYS A 168 -4.73 -10.80 -6.12
C LYS A 168 -3.41 -10.74 -6.86
N ALA A 169 -2.58 -11.77 -6.78
CA ALA A 169 -1.34 -11.88 -7.53
C ALA A 169 -1.23 -13.25 -8.20
N SER A 170 -0.51 -13.28 -9.32
CA SER A 170 -0.18 -14.50 -10.04
C SER A 170 1.34 -14.62 -10.20
N PHE A 171 1.86 -15.84 -10.04
CA PHE A 171 3.28 -16.14 -10.05
C PHE A 171 3.56 -17.28 -11.06
N PRO A 172 3.74 -16.95 -12.34
CA PRO A 172 4.22 -17.91 -13.33
C PRO A 172 5.73 -18.12 -13.21
N SER A 173 6.23 -19.28 -13.67
CA SER A 173 7.67 -19.49 -13.84
C SER A 173 8.00 -20.40 -15.02
N GLN A 174 9.24 -20.31 -15.48
CA GLN A 174 9.80 -21.22 -16.48
C GLN A 174 11.16 -21.77 -16.00
N PRO A 175 11.28 -23.09 -15.77
CA PRO A 175 10.20 -24.10 -15.80
C PRO A 175 9.22 -23.93 -14.62
N GLU A 176 8.07 -24.62 -14.69
CA GLU A 176 7.09 -24.71 -13.59
C GLU A 176 7.59 -25.61 -12.43
N GLY A 177 6.91 -25.56 -11.28
CA GLY A 177 7.23 -26.39 -10.11
C GLY A 177 8.17 -25.74 -9.09
N ALA A 178 8.38 -24.42 -9.18
CA ALA A 178 9.19 -23.69 -8.20
C ALA A 178 8.40 -23.43 -6.92
N SER A 179 9.01 -23.71 -5.77
CA SER A 179 8.46 -23.35 -4.46
C SER A 179 8.49 -21.82 -4.30
N VAL A 180 7.36 -21.23 -3.95
CA VAL A 180 7.18 -19.79 -3.75
C VAL A 180 7.04 -19.48 -2.27
N TYR A 181 7.92 -18.62 -1.78
CA TYR A 181 7.89 -18.10 -0.42
C TYR A 181 7.71 -16.58 -0.43
N ARG A 182 7.10 -16.05 0.62
CA ARG A 182 6.87 -14.62 0.83
C ARG A 182 7.31 -14.19 2.21
N ARG A 183 7.87 -12.99 2.34
CA ARG A 183 8.01 -12.27 3.61
C ARG A 183 7.64 -10.80 3.45
N ASP A 184 7.49 -10.09 4.57
CA ASP A 184 7.32 -8.65 4.55
C ASP A 184 8.61 -7.94 4.11
N TYR A 185 8.48 -6.84 3.37
CA TYR A 185 9.64 -6.01 3.03
C TYR A 185 10.11 -5.19 4.23
N ASP A 186 9.17 -4.65 5.01
CA ASP A 186 9.47 -3.74 6.12
C ASP A 186 10.10 -4.47 7.31
N ASP A 187 9.78 -5.75 7.50
CA ASP A 187 10.36 -6.60 8.55
C ASP A 187 11.07 -7.84 7.97
N PRO A 188 12.39 -7.76 7.71
CA PRO A 188 13.15 -8.85 7.08
C PRO A 188 13.37 -10.05 8.00
N GLU A 189 13.11 -9.90 9.31
CA GLU A 189 13.26 -10.93 10.34
C GLU A 189 12.03 -11.84 10.41
N THR A 190 10.93 -11.48 9.73
CA THR A 190 9.74 -12.33 9.62
C THR A 190 10.05 -13.66 8.93
N GLU A 191 9.45 -14.74 9.43
CA GLU A 191 9.59 -16.07 8.81
C GLU A 191 9.01 -16.09 7.39
N TRP A 192 9.67 -16.82 6.50
CA TRP A 192 9.19 -17.04 5.15
C TRP A 192 7.88 -17.85 5.15
N GLN A 193 6.82 -17.24 4.63
CA GLN A 193 5.52 -17.87 4.41
C GLN A 193 5.54 -18.66 3.09
N TYR A 194 5.31 -19.96 3.14
CA TYR A 194 5.13 -20.79 1.95
C TYR A 194 3.78 -20.52 1.29
N LEU A 195 3.77 -20.24 -0.02
CA LEU A 195 2.57 -19.93 -0.79
C LEU A 195 2.11 -21.07 -1.72
N GLY A 196 3.02 -21.97 -2.10
CA GLY A 196 2.75 -23.08 -3.02
C GLY A 196 3.84 -23.25 -4.08
N GLU A 197 3.55 -24.06 -5.09
CA GLU A 197 4.43 -24.28 -6.24
C GLU A 197 3.87 -23.58 -7.48
N THR A 198 4.75 -23.03 -8.32
CA THR A 198 4.34 -22.38 -9.57
C THR A 198 3.77 -23.38 -10.60
N PRO A 199 2.80 -22.96 -11.44
CA PRO A 199 2.22 -21.62 -11.50
C PRO A 199 1.12 -21.40 -10.45
N LEU A 200 1.16 -20.24 -9.77
CA LEU A 200 0.10 -19.79 -8.87
C LEU A 200 -0.71 -18.68 -9.57
N TYR A 201 -2.04 -18.75 -9.49
CA TYR A 201 -2.93 -17.75 -10.10
C TYR A 201 -3.92 -17.19 -9.09
N ASP A 202 -4.15 -15.88 -9.16
CA ASP A 202 -5.17 -15.14 -8.40
C ASP A 202 -5.12 -15.35 -6.87
N ILE A 203 -3.94 -15.61 -6.31
CA ILE A 203 -3.80 -15.79 -4.87
C ILE A 203 -3.83 -14.44 -4.14
N LYS A 204 -4.43 -14.39 -2.96
CA LYS A 204 -4.46 -13.16 -2.15
C LYS A 204 -3.09 -12.90 -1.55
N VAL A 205 -2.61 -11.67 -1.66
CA VAL A 205 -1.38 -11.19 -1.02
C VAL A 205 -1.65 -9.83 -0.36
N PRO A 206 -0.96 -9.47 0.74
CA PRO A 206 -1.18 -8.19 1.39
C PRO A 206 -0.77 -7.02 0.48
N ARG A 207 -1.43 -5.88 0.69
CA ARG A 207 -1.02 -4.57 0.18
C ARG A 207 0.21 -4.08 0.95
N GLY A 208 0.93 -3.15 0.34
CA GLY A 208 2.31 -2.83 0.75
C GLY A 208 3.31 -3.63 -0.07
N MET A 209 4.59 -3.54 0.27
CA MET A 209 5.67 -4.24 -0.44
C MET A 209 5.96 -5.59 0.22
N SER A 210 6.13 -6.64 -0.58
CA SER A 210 6.52 -7.97 -0.11
C SER A 210 7.71 -8.48 -0.90
N VAL A 211 8.57 -9.25 -0.22
CA VAL A 211 9.67 -9.98 -0.85
C VAL A 211 9.21 -11.40 -1.14
N TYR A 212 9.45 -11.88 -2.35
CA TYR A 212 9.19 -13.23 -2.79
C TYR A 212 10.48 -13.94 -3.12
N ARG A 213 10.57 -15.19 -2.71
CA ARG A 213 11.69 -16.07 -3.03
C ARG A 213 11.17 -17.30 -3.76
N PHE A 214 11.76 -17.57 -4.91
CA PHE A 214 11.45 -18.71 -5.74
C PHE A 214 12.61 -19.69 -5.67
N GLU A 215 12.32 -20.95 -5.35
CA GLU A 215 13.31 -22.02 -5.24
C GLU A 215 12.93 -23.16 -6.19
N LEU A 216 13.92 -23.61 -6.97
CA LEU A 216 13.76 -24.74 -7.88
C LEU A 216 15.04 -25.58 -7.84
N ASP A 217 14.89 -26.89 -7.65
CA ASP A 217 16.02 -27.81 -7.53
C ASP A 217 17.00 -27.68 -8.71
N GLY A 218 18.29 -27.56 -8.40
CA GLY A 218 19.37 -27.43 -9.39
C GLY A 218 19.49 -26.04 -10.03
N HIS A 219 18.76 -25.05 -9.54
CA HIS A 219 18.77 -23.67 -10.02
C HIS A 219 19.08 -22.68 -8.88
N GLU A 220 19.59 -21.50 -9.25
CA GLU A 220 19.82 -20.40 -8.32
C GLU A 220 18.47 -19.86 -7.80
N PRO A 221 18.35 -19.52 -6.49
CA PRO A 221 17.13 -18.93 -5.95
C PRO A 221 16.91 -17.53 -6.51
N ILE A 222 15.65 -17.20 -6.79
CA ILE A 222 15.29 -15.89 -7.36
C ILE A 222 14.57 -15.06 -6.30
N ILE A 223 15.01 -13.82 -6.12
CA ILE A 223 14.31 -12.80 -5.33
C ILE A 223 13.51 -11.90 -6.25
N ARG A 224 12.26 -11.62 -5.86
CA ARG A 224 11.41 -10.63 -6.51
C ARG A 224 10.67 -9.79 -5.49
N LEU A 225 10.35 -8.55 -5.85
CA LEU A 225 9.38 -7.74 -5.12
C LEU A 225 8.04 -7.73 -5.84
N ALA A 226 6.96 -7.82 -5.08
CA ALA A 226 5.62 -7.55 -5.56
C ALA A 226 4.83 -6.77 -4.52
N GLY A 227 4.10 -5.77 -4.96
CA GLY A 227 3.36 -4.87 -4.08
C GLY A 227 3.45 -3.41 -4.50
N GLY A 228 2.79 -2.51 -3.77
CA GLY A 228 2.77 -1.11 -4.12
C GLY A 228 1.73 -0.28 -3.38
N LEU A 229 1.66 1.00 -3.73
CA LEU A 229 0.79 2.01 -3.10
C LEU A 229 -0.67 1.85 -3.50
N VAL A 230 -0.95 1.21 -4.64
CA VAL A 230 -2.25 1.27 -5.31
C VAL A 230 -2.65 -0.13 -5.79
N GLY A 231 -3.92 -0.54 -5.67
CA GLY A 231 -4.34 -1.91 -6.06
C GLY A 231 -4.06 -2.25 -7.53
N GLN A 232 -3.95 -3.55 -7.82
CA GLN A 232 -3.93 -4.06 -9.19
C GLN A 232 -5.22 -3.67 -9.94
N SER A 233 -5.10 -3.46 -11.25
CA SER A 233 -6.25 -3.53 -12.15
C SER A 233 -6.31 -4.92 -12.79
N ASP A 234 -7.51 -5.48 -12.92
CA ASP A 234 -7.76 -6.80 -13.53
C ASP A 234 -7.50 -6.83 -15.06
N GLN A 235 -6.97 -5.74 -15.65
CA GLN A 235 -6.79 -5.56 -17.09
C GLN A 235 -5.36 -5.59 -17.59
N LEU A 236 -4.38 -5.89 -16.74
CA LEU A 236 -3.02 -6.11 -17.21
C LEU A 236 -2.79 -7.61 -17.43
N PRO A 237 -2.69 -8.10 -18.69
CA PRO A 237 -2.26 -9.46 -18.94
C PRO A 237 -0.92 -9.69 -18.24
N VAL A 238 -0.77 -10.85 -17.59
CA VAL A 238 0.43 -11.27 -16.85
C VAL A 238 1.73 -11.10 -17.67
N ALA A 239 1.64 -11.14 -19.00
CA ALA A 239 2.76 -10.96 -19.92
C ALA A 239 3.18 -9.49 -20.17
N ASP A 240 2.28 -8.52 -19.99
CA ASP A 240 2.56 -7.09 -20.24
C ASP A 240 2.76 -6.29 -18.93
N ALA A 241 2.61 -6.95 -17.77
CA ALA A 241 2.58 -6.33 -16.46
C ALA A 241 3.96 -6.01 -15.85
N VAL A 242 4.95 -5.66 -16.66
CA VAL A 242 5.95 -4.64 -16.26
C VAL A 242 5.66 -3.35 -17.01
N VAL A 243 4.39 -2.93 -16.99
CA VAL A 243 4.08 -1.51 -17.15
C VAL A 243 4.77 -0.81 -16.00
N TYR A 244 5.51 0.24 -16.33
CA TYR A 244 6.12 1.17 -15.39
C TYR A 244 4.99 1.93 -14.67
N ASN A 245 4.21 1.22 -13.86
CA ASN A 245 3.38 1.88 -12.89
C ASN A 245 4.32 2.24 -11.75
N ARG A 246 4.69 3.52 -11.65
CA ARG A 246 5.43 4.12 -10.52
C ARG A 246 4.86 3.68 -9.16
N TYR A 247 3.62 3.19 -9.13
CA TYR A 247 2.91 2.80 -7.93
C TYR A 247 2.95 1.29 -7.60
N ASN A 248 3.34 0.38 -8.52
CA ASN A 248 3.27 -1.08 -8.30
C ASN A 248 4.44 -1.88 -8.90
N ALA A 249 5.06 -2.74 -8.07
CA ALA A 249 5.96 -3.81 -8.49
C ALA A 249 5.14 -5.09 -8.72
N LEU A 250 5.29 -5.69 -9.89
CA LEU A 250 4.61 -6.92 -10.29
C LEU A 250 5.64 -7.94 -10.76
N ILE A 251 5.40 -9.21 -10.44
CA ILE A 251 6.26 -10.31 -10.87
C ILE A 251 5.78 -10.78 -12.24
N ALA A 252 6.52 -10.41 -13.27
CA ALA A 252 6.46 -11.03 -14.58
C ALA A 252 7.77 -11.81 -14.79
N ASP A 253 7.66 -12.95 -15.48
CA ASP A 253 8.79 -13.78 -15.95
C ASP A 253 9.82 -14.18 -14.88
N VAL A 254 9.57 -15.32 -14.24
CA VAL A 254 10.55 -16.01 -13.38
C VAL A 254 11.29 -17.05 -14.23
N THR A 255 12.45 -16.65 -14.75
CA THR A 255 13.36 -17.52 -15.51
C THR A 255 14.53 -17.94 -14.65
N PHE A 256 14.73 -19.25 -14.50
CA PHE A 256 15.77 -19.81 -13.64
C PHE A 256 17.12 -19.98 -14.32
N ASP A 257 18.17 -19.54 -13.64
CA ASP A 257 19.55 -19.87 -13.97
C ASP A 257 19.97 -21.15 -13.25
N ARG A 258 20.71 -22.03 -13.95
CA ARG A 258 21.27 -23.23 -13.31
C ARG A 258 22.37 -22.84 -12.33
N VAL A 259 22.54 -23.62 -11.27
CA VAL A 259 23.62 -23.40 -10.31
C VAL A 259 24.97 -23.33 -11.03
N GLY A 260 25.71 -22.23 -10.79
CA GLY A 260 27.00 -21.95 -11.42
C GLY A 260 26.97 -21.49 -12.88
N ALA A 261 25.80 -21.16 -13.44
CA ALA A 261 25.67 -20.59 -14.79
C ALA A 261 25.95 -19.08 -14.84
N ILE A 262 25.87 -18.41 -13.69
CA ILE A 262 26.14 -16.98 -13.50
C ILE A 262 27.14 -16.79 -12.37
N ASP A 263 27.80 -15.63 -12.34
CA ASP A 263 28.65 -15.26 -11.22
C ASP A 263 27.78 -15.14 -9.93
N PRO A 264 28.24 -15.62 -8.75
CA PRO A 264 27.50 -15.50 -7.50
C PRO A 264 27.09 -14.07 -7.12
N ASP A 265 27.83 -13.07 -7.59
CA ASP A 265 27.56 -11.66 -7.35
C ASP A 265 26.74 -11.01 -8.48
N GLU A 266 26.43 -11.73 -9.56
CA GLU A 266 25.52 -11.27 -10.61
C GLU A 266 24.05 -11.53 -10.28
N ILE A 267 23.19 -10.67 -10.84
CA ILE A 267 21.74 -10.86 -10.88
C ILE A 267 21.26 -10.70 -12.31
N ARG A 268 20.45 -11.66 -12.77
CA ARG A 268 19.72 -11.55 -14.03
C ARG A 268 18.62 -10.51 -13.91
N VAL A 269 18.65 -9.53 -14.80
CA VAL A 269 17.58 -8.56 -14.97
C VAL A 269 16.82 -8.89 -16.25
N PRO A 270 15.53 -9.21 -16.17
CA PRO A 270 14.74 -9.54 -17.36
C PRO A 270 14.56 -8.30 -18.24
N GLY A 271 14.72 -8.48 -19.54
CA GLY A 271 14.54 -7.45 -20.56
C GLY A 271 13.08 -7.00 -20.70
N ARG A 272 12.83 -6.03 -21.58
CA ARG A 272 11.50 -5.62 -22.07
C ARG A 272 11.58 -4.59 -23.20
N PRO A 273 10.54 -4.40 -24.01
CA PRO A 273 10.43 -3.23 -24.87
C PRO A 273 10.42 -1.92 -24.06
N LEU A 274 11.21 -0.94 -24.50
CA LEU A 274 11.26 0.43 -23.99
C LEU A 274 10.75 1.40 -25.07
N ARG A 275 10.06 2.47 -24.66
CA ARG A 275 9.72 3.58 -25.55
C ARG A 275 10.72 4.71 -25.36
N ILE A 276 11.54 5.00 -26.37
CA ILE A 276 12.55 6.07 -26.38
C ILE A 276 12.34 6.90 -27.65
N ASP A 277 12.13 8.21 -27.52
CA ASP A 277 11.85 9.13 -28.65
C ASP A 277 10.81 8.58 -29.64
N ASP A 278 9.66 8.16 -29.10
CA ASP A 278 8.55 7.53 -29.81
C ASP A 278 8.84 6.18 -30.51
N GLN A 279 10.04 5.61 -30.33
CA GLN A 279 10.43 4.31 -30.89
C GLN A 279 10.41 3.18 -29.85
N ASP A 280 9.95 1.99 -30.26
CA ASP A 280 10.04 0.77 -29.45
C ASP A 280 11.42 0.14 -29.60
N ILE A 281 12.16 0.06 -28.49
CA ILE A 281 13.51 -0.46 -28.39
C ILE A 281 13.48 -1.74 -27.54
N PRO A 282 13.82 -2.91 -28.08
CA PRO A 282 13.82 -4.16 -27.31
C PRO A 282 15.06 -4.24 -26.41
N LEU A 283 14.91 -3.96 -25.10
CA LEU A 283 15.96 -4.21 -24.11
C LEU A 283 16.03 -5.71 -23.84
N ASN A 284 17.18 -6.34 -24.06
CA ASN A 284 17.37 -7.76 -23.79
C ASN A 284 17.57 -8.04 -22.31
N ASP A 285 17.48 -9.31 -21.91
CA ASP A 285 17.97 -9.77 -20.61
C ASP A 285 19.46 -9.42 -20.45
N PHE A 286 19.83 -8.89 -19.30
CA PHE A 286 21.20 -8.55 -18.97
C PHE A 286 21.51 -8.98 -17.54
N PHE A 287 22.78 -8.87 -17.16
CA PHE A 287 23.22 -9.13 -15.79
C PHE A 287 23.79 -7.86 -15.19
N ILE A 288 23.55 -7.64 -13.92
CA ILE A 288 24.10 -6.52 -13.16
C ILE A 288 24.63 -7.05 -11.83
N ASP A 289 25.69 -6.44 -11.32
CA ASP A 289 26.23 -6.83 -10.03
C ASP A 289 25.23 -6.54 -8.91
N ARG A 290 25.15 -7.44 -7.93
CA ARG A 290 24.28 -7.35 -6.76
C ARG A 290 24.64 -6.15 -5.90
N PHE A 291 25.92 -5.79 -5.87
CA PHE A 291 26.50 -4.70 -5.09
C PHE A 291 27.32 -3.76 -5.98
N GLU A 292 27.63 -2.58 -5.47
CA GLU A 292 28.65 -1.69 -6.02
C GLU A 292 30.04 -2.32 -5.90
N VAL A 293 30.97 -1.88 -6.74
CA VAL A 293 32.37 -2.31 -6.70
C VAL A 293 33.01 -1.90 -5.39
N THR A 294 33.62 -2.84 -4.69
CA THR A 294 34.31 -2.63 -3.41
C THR A 294 35.71 -2.05 -3.58
N ASN A 295 36.24 -1.43 -2.51
CA ASN A 295 37.64 -1.00 -2.49
C ASN A 295 38.62 -2.18 -2.70
N ARG A 296 38.28 -3.37 -2.22
CA ARG A 296 39.10 -4.58 -2.42
C ARG A 296 39.21 -4.92 -3.90
N GLU A 297 38.11 -4.94 -4.63
CA GLU A 297 38.11 -5.23 -6.07
C GLU A 297 38.84 -4.14 -6.85
N TYR A 298 38.63 -2.86 -6.49
CA TYR A 298 39.35 -1.76 -7.13
C TYR A 298 40.86 -1.79 -6.87
N GLN A 299 41.30 -2.28 -5.71
CA GLN A 299 42.72 -2.45 -5.40
C GLN A 299 43.38 -3.48 -6.32
N GLU A 300 42.65 -4.49 -6.79
CA GLU A 300 43.16 -5.46 -7.76
C GLU A 300 43.48 -4.80 -9.10
N PHE A 301 42.65 -3.84 -9.53
CA PHE A 301 42.91 -3.03 -10.73
C PHE A 301 44.18 -2.18 -10.56
N VAL A 302 44.32 -1.48 -9.43
CA VAL A 302 45.53 -0.70 -9.11
C VAL A 302 46.78 -1.60 -9.10
N ASN A 303 46.73 -2.73 -8.38
CA ASN A 303 47.84 -3.66 -8.25
C ASN A 303 48.23 -4.34 -9.57
N SER A 304 47.28 -4.43 -10.52
CA SER A 304 47.50 -5.02 -11.84
C SER A 304 48.06 -4.03 -12.87
N GLY A 305 48.40 -2.81 -12.46
CA GLY A 305 48.92 -1.77 -13.35
C GLY A 305 47.84 -1.00 -14.09
N GLY A 306 46.64 -0.88 -13.51
CA GLY A 306 45.47 -0.27 -14.14
C GLY A 306 45.67 1.18 -14.59
N TYR A 307 46.54 1.93 -13.91
CA TYR A 307 46.88 3.32 -14.25
C TYR A 307 48.10 3.43 -15.17
N GLU A 308 48.82 2.34 -15.39
CA GLU A 308 50.02 2.26 -16.23
C GLU A 308 49.73 1.68 -17.61
N ASP A 309 48.72 0.81 -17.72
CA ASP A 309 48.31 0.21 -18.99
C ASP A 309 47.27 1.07 -19.71
N GLN A 310 47.74 1.81 -20.73
CA GLN A 310 46.89 2.63 -21.59
C GLN A 310 45.76 1.81 -22.28
N GLY A 311 45.90 0.49 -22.40
CA GLY A 311 44.90 -0.39 -23.01
C GLY A 311 43.54 -0.41 -22.29
N PHE A 312 43.47 0.02 -21.03
CA PHE A 312 42.21 0.17 -20.31
C PHE A 312 41.49 1.51 -20.57
N TRP A 313 42.18 2.50 -21.15
CA TRP A 313 41.71 3.88 -21.26
C TRP A 313 41.28 4.21 -22.69
N GLU A 314 40.07 3.79 -23.07
CA GLU A 314 39.57 3.87 -24.46
C GLU A 314 38.92 5.22 -24.85
N HIS A 315 38.74 6.13 -23.89
CA HIS A 315 38.02 7.38 -24.09
C HIS A 315 38.95 8.59 -24.13
N ASP A 316 38.65 9.55 -25.02
CA ASP A 316 39.33 10.84 -25.07
C ASP A 316 39.05 11.64 -23.78
N PHE A 317 40.11 12.21 -23.20
CA PHE A 317 40.03 12.98 -21.98
C PHE A 317 39.68 14.43 -22.30
N ILE A 318 38.45 14.84 -22.01
CA ILE A 318 37.97 16.21 -22.29
C ILE A 318 37.81 16.96 -20.97
N ARG A 319 38.56 18.06 -20.81
CA ARG A 319 38.51 18.93 -19.64
C ARG A 319 38.32 20.37 -20.09
N ASP A 320 37.33 21.04 -19.52
CA ASP A 320 37.01 22.44 -19.84
C ASP A 320 36.79 22.69 -21.36
N GLY A 321 36.32 21.66 -22.08
CA GLY A 321 36.07 21.70 -23.53
C GLY A 321 37.28 21.38 -24.42
N GLU A 322 38.45 21.08 -23.84
CA GLU A 322 39.68 20.75 -24.56
C GLU A 322 40.13 19.31 -24.28
N GLU A 323 40.68 18.66 -25.31
CA GLU A 323 41.29 17.33 -25.17
C GLU A 323 42.67 17.42 -24.50
N ILE A 324 42.90 16.58 -23.50
CA ILE A 324 44.19 16.47 -22.79
C ILE A 324 44.82 15.10 -23.05
N SER A 325 46.17 15.04 -22.98
CA SER A 325 46.91 13.80 -23.14
C SER A 325 46.66 12.80 -22.00
N TRP A 326 46.81 11.50 -22.28
CA TRP A 326 46.72 10.44 -21.28
C TRP A 326 47.65 10.68 -20.08
N GLU A 327 48.90 11.11 -20.31
CA GLU A 327 49.85 11.41 -19.24
C GLU A 327 49.37 12.53 -18.32
N ALA A 328 48.69 13.54 -18.88
CA ALA A 328 48.12 14.64 -18.11
C ALA A 328 46.92 14.17 -17.28
N ALA A 329 46.07 13.30 -17.84
CA ALA A 329 44.96 12.70 -17.11
C ALA A 329 45.45 11.81 -15.96
N MET A 330 46.43 10.92 -16.20
CA MET A 330 46.98 10.04 -15.16
C MET A 330 47.64 10.84 -14.03
N ALA A 331 48.31 11.95 -14.33
CA ALA A 331 48.86 12.84 -13.30
C ALA A 331 47.79 13.48 -12.39
N MET A 332 46.52 13.50 -12.82
CA MET A 332 45.38 13.96 -12.01
C MET A 332 44.67 12.81 -11.28
N PHE A 333 44.79 11.57 -11.76
CA PHE A 333 44.16 10.41 -11.14
C PHE A 333 45.04 9.77 -10.07
N VAL A 334 45.38 10.59 -9.10
CA VAL A 334 46.18 10.22 -7.94
C VAL A 334 45.40 10.39 -6.65
N ASP A 335 45.79 9.65 -5.64
CA ASP A 335 45.29 9.73 -4.28
C ASP A 335 45.83 10.97 -3.54
N SER A 336 45.44 11.14 -2.28
CA SER A 336 45.86 12.28 -1.45
C SER A 336 47.39 12.39 -1.21
N THR A 337 48.14 11.33 -1.49
CA THR A 337 49.60 11.24 -1.37
C THR A 337 50.34 11.32 -2.70
N GLY A 338 49.61 11.42 -3.81
CA GLY A 338 50.17 11.47 -5.17
C GLY A 338 50.47 10.09 -5.78
N GLN A 339 49.97 9.00 -5.20
CA GLN A 339 50.05 7.66 -5.81
C GLN A 339 48.85 7.42 -6.73
N PRO A 340 48.96 6.64 -7.82
CA PRO A 340 47.80 6.27 -8.63
C PRO A 340 46.71 5.58 -7.81
N GLY A 341 45.45 5.98 -8.00
CA GLY A 341 44.32 5.42 -7.27
C GLY A 341 43.24 6.45 -6.91
N PRO A 342 42.10 6.00 -6.35
CA PRO A 342 40.98 6.85 -5.95
C PRO A 342 41.38 8.04 -5.08
N SER A 343 40.67 9.17 -5.20
CA SER A 343 40.99 10.41 -4.48
C SER A 343 40.90 10.29 -2.96
N THR A 344 40.14 9.31 -2.47
CA THR A 344 39.88 9.02 -1.05
C THR A 344 40.98 8.17 -0.40
N TRP A 345 41.91 7.64 -1.19
CA TRP A 345 42.96 6.73 -0.72
C TRP A 345 44.21 7.47 -0.22
N ILE A 346 45.07 6.72 0.48
CA ILE A 346 46.33 7.20 1.04
C ILE A 346 47.42 6.15 0.78
N GLY A 347 48.50 6.54 0.10
CA GLY A 347 49.66 5.67 -0.14
C GLY A 347 49.40 4.57 -1.18
N GLY A 348 48.46 4.75 -2.09
CA GLY A 348 48.08 3.79 -3.13
C GLY A 348 47.13 2.69 -2.65
N THR A 349 46.48 2.88 -1.49
CA THR A 349 45.53 1.91 -0.94
C THR A 349 44.40 2.56 -0.13
N TYR A 350 43.30 1.82 0.01
CA TYR A 350 42.14 2.24 0.79
C TYR A 350 42.45 2.32 2.30
N PRO A 351 41.72 3.14 3.08
CA PRO A 351 41.88 3.19 4.54
C PRO A 351 41.60 1.84 5.22
N ASP A 352 42.22 1.59 6.37
CA ASP A 352 41.96 0.37 7.17
C ASP A 352 40.45 0.16 7.40
N ASP A 353 40.03 -1.11 7.39
CA ASP A 353 38.64 -1.56 7.54
C ASP A 353 37.65 -1.15 6.43
N MET A 354 38.11 -0.52 5.33
CA MET A 354 37.27 -0.12 4.19
C MET A 354 37.22 -1.13 3.04
N ALA A 355 37.80 -2.32 3.20
CA ALA A 355 37.94 -3.29 2.11
C ALA A 355 36.60 -3.68 1.47
N ASP A 356 35.57 -3.89 2.27
CA ASP A 356 34.22 -4.31 1.83
C ASP A 356 33.26 -3.13 1.62
N HIS A 357 33.73 -1.88 1.80
CA HIS A 357 32.99 -0.68 1.44
C HIS A 357 33.07 -0.46 -0.07
N PRO A 358 32.07 0.19 -0.70
CA PRO A 358 32.16 0.57 -2.10
C PRO A 358 33.35 1.51 -2.32
N VAL A 359 33.96 1.42 -3.49
CA VAL A 359 34.98 2.37 -3.93
C VAL A 359 34.32 3.73 -4.17
N GLY A 360 34.91 4.77 -3.58
CA GLY A 360 34.48 6.15 -3.73
C GLY A 360 35.65 7.05 -4.13
N GLY A 361 35.37 8.17 -4.80
CA GLY A 361 36.42 9.10 -5.23
C GLY A 361 37.04 8.78 -6.57
N ILE A 362 36.29 8.10 -7.45
CA ILE A 362 36.71 7.80 -8.82
C ILE A 362 35.97 8.68 -9.83
N SER A 363 36.67 9.06 -10.89
CA SER A 363 36.11 9.76 -12.05
C SER A 363 35.33 8.80 -12.95
N TRP A 364 34.54 9.34 -13.87
CA TRP A 364 33.88 8.52 -14.87
C TRP A 364 34.89 7.76 -15.75
N TYR A 365 36.04 8.38 -16.06
CA TYR A 365 37.11 7.74 -16.83
C TYR A 365 37.73 6.55 -16.07
N GLU A 366 37.98 6.71 -14.77
CA GLU A 366 38.46 5.64 -13.90
C GLU A 366 37.44 4.49 -13.78
N ALA A 367 36.15 4.81 -13.69
CA ALA A 367 35.07 3.82 -13.69
C ALA A 367 35.00 3.03 -15.02
N ALA A 368 35.13 3.72 -16.16
CA ALA A 368 35.14 3.09 -17.48
C ALA A 368 36.39 2.20 -17.68
N ALA A 369 37.56 2.65 -17.22
CA ALA A 369 38.79 1.84 -17.27
C ALA A 369 38.70 0.59 -16.38
N PHE A 370 38.11 0.72 -15.18
CA PHE A 370 37.85 -0.42 -14.31
C PHE A 370 36.87 -1.42 -14.94
N ALA A 371 35.77 -0.94 -15.54
CA ALA A 371 34.83 -1.80 -16.26
C ALA A 371 35.53 -2.61 -17.36
N ARG A 372 36.45 -1.96 -18.11
CA ARG A 372 37.26 -2.62 -19.13
C ARG A 372 38.19 -3.69 -18.56
N PHE A 373 38.88 -3.39 -17.46
CA PHE A 373 39.72 -4.35 -16.73
C PHE A 373 38.92 -5.58 -16.28
N ALA A 374 37.72 -5.36 -15.72
CA ALA A 374 36.81 -6.41 -15.28
C ALA A 374 36.14 -7.16 -16.44
N LYS A 375 36.27 -6.68 -17.69
CA LYS A 375 35.56 -7.18 -18.88
C LYS A 375 34.04 -7.11 -18.72
N ARG A 376 33.59 -5.98 -18.19
CA ARG A 376 32.20 -5.62 -17.93
C ARG A 376 31.88 -4.28 -18.60
N ASP A 377 30.64 -3.85 -18.45
CA ASP A 377 30.13 -2.60 -18.97
C ASP A 377 29.70 -1.67 -17.82
N LEU A 378 29.77 -0.36 -18.06
CA LEU A 378 28.98 0.59 -17.28
C LEU A 378 27.51 0.48 -17.72
N PRO A 379 26.54 0.36 -16.80
CA PRO A 379 25.14 0.31 -17.19
C PRO A 379 24.72 1.64 -17.83
N THR A 380 23.86 1.57 -18.84
CA THR A 380 23.11 2.75 -19.30
C THR A 380 22.03 3.10 -18.29
N VAL A 381 21.50 4.33 -18.33
CA VAL A 381 20.37 4.74 -17.48
C VAL A 381 19.16 3.81 -17.64
N HIS A 382 18.98 3.23 -18.83
CA HIS A 382 17.89 2.30 -19.11
C HIS A 382 18.07 0.95 -18.43
N HIS A 383 19.29 0.41 -18.45
CA HIS A 383 19.66 -0.81 -17.72
C HIS A 383 19.53 -0.60 -16.21
N TRP A 384 20.13 0.47 -15.69
CA TRP A 384 20.11 0.78 -14.28
C TRP A 384 18.69 0.94 -13.73
N ARG A 385 17.84 1.74 -14.40
CA ARG A 385 16.43 1.91 -14.03
C ARG A 385 15.64 0.61 -14.08
N ARG A 386 15.97 -0.29 -15.01
CA ARG A 386 15.35 -1.61 -15.11
C ARG A 386 15.76 -2.52 -13.96
N ALA A 387 16.97 -2.39 -13.43
CA ALA A 387 17.42 -3.11 -12.24
C ALA A 387 16.80 -2.56 -10.93
N PHE A 388 16.58 -1.25 -10.84
CA PHE A 388 16.03 -0.58 -9.64
C PHE A 388 14.50 -0.73 -9.47
N ALA A 389 13.71 -0.41 -10.50
CA ALA A 389 12.24 -0.22 -10.48
C ALA A 389 11.70 0.86 -9.52
N ALA A 390 11.13 1.92 -10.10
CA ALA A 390 10.61 3.09 -9.37
C ALA A 390 9.51 2.78 -8.32
N ALA A 391 8.78 1.67 -8.46
CA ALA A 391 7.73 1.30 -7.50
C ALA A 391 8.28 0.91 -6.12
N ALA A 392 9.55 0.50 -6.02
CA ALA A 392 10.18 0.16 -4.75
C ALA A 392 10.81 1.37 -4.04
N LEU A 393 10.89 2.53 -4.71
CA LEU A 393 11.65 3.69 -4.26
C LEU A 393 11.42 4.07 -2.80
N SER A 394 10.16 4.25 -2.38
CA SER A 394 9.85 4.70 -1.01
C SER A 394 10.23 3.68 0.06
N TRP A 395 10.23 2.39 -0.30
CA TRP A 395 10.61 1.30 0.60
C TRP A 395 12.13 1.14 0.67
N GLU A 396 12.77 1.16 -0.49
CA GLU A 396 14.22 1.00 -0.61
C GLU A 396 14.95 2.17 0.03
N ILE A 397 14.56 3.42 -0.28
CA ILE A 397 15.24 4.61 0.24
C ILE A 397 15.17 4.71 1.77
N ALA A 398 14.10 4.22 2.38
CA ALA A 398 13.93 4.23 3.84
C ALA A 398 14.91 3.27 4.55
N ARG A 399 15.54 2.36 3.81
CA ARG A 399 16.46 1.33 4.32
C ARG A 399 17.87 1.44 3.70
N SER A 400 18.08 2.42 2.84
CA SER A 400 19.35 2.71 2.17
C SER A 400 20.27 3.59 3.00
N ASN A 401 21.58 3.55 2.70
CA ASN A 401 22.57 4.41 3.34
C ASN A 401 22.56 5.81 2.71
N VAL A 402 21.65 6.67 3.14
CA VAL A 402 21.51 8.08 2.72
C VAL A 402 21.53 8.98 3.95
N GLU A 403 21.90 10.25 3.79
CA GLU A 403 22.03 11.22 4.89
C GLU A 403 22.90 10.73 6.06
N SER A 404 24.06 10.16 5.75
CA SER A 404 25.03 9.61 6.69
C SER A 404 26.42 10.24 6.51
N SER A 405 27.38 9.88 7.37
CA SER A 405 28.73 10.46 7.36
C SER A 405 29.73 9.72 6.47
N GLY A 406 29.31 8.65 5.79
CA GLY A 406 30.19 7.83 4.97
C GLY A 406 29.55 6.55 4.47
N THR A 407 30.31 5.79 3.71
CA THR A 407 29.88 4.50 3.19
C THR A 407 29.76 3.44 4.29
N VAL A 408 29.00 2.39 4.02
CA VAL A 408 28.93 1.16 4.81
C VAL A 408 29.38 -0.03 3.95
N PRO A 409 29.77 -1.17 4.53
CA PRO A 409 30.09 -2.36 3.74
C PRO A 409 28.90 -2.74 2.85
N VAL A 410 29.18 -3.16 1.63
CA VAL A 410 28.12 -3.54 0.69
C VAL A 410 27.28 -4.70 1.24
N GLY A 411 25.97 -4.68 0.97
CA GLY A 411 24.97 -5.64 1.44
C GLY A 411 24.60 -5.51 2.92
N THR A 412 25.09 -4.47 3.61
CA THR A 412 24.70 -4.21 5.01
C THR A 412 23.60 -3.17 5.14
N ALA A 413 23.36 -2.35 4.11
CA ALA A 413 22.15 -1.53 4.07
C ALA A 413 20.94 -2.42 3.77
N GLY A 414 19.76 -2.01 4.26
CA GLY A 414 18.55 -2.82 4.15
C GLY A 414 17.79 -2.65 2.84
N GLY A 415 18.30 -1.84 1.91
CA GLY A 415 17.67 -1.53 0.63
C GLY A 415 17.76 -2.72 -0.33
N LEU A 416 16.61 -3.29 -0.68
CA LEU A 416 16.48 -4.40 -1.62
C LEU A 416 15.66 -3.96 -2.83
N GLY A 417 16.23 -4.09 -4.02
CA GLY A 417 15.58 -3.82 -5.30
C GLY A 417 14.72 -4.98 -5.81
N TRP A 418 13.91 -4.72 -6.83
CA TRP A 418 12.85 -5.65 -7.26
C TRP A 418 13.32 -6.99 -7.86
N VAL A 419 14.57 -7.06 -8.33
CA VAL A 419 15.21 -8.30 -8.84
C VAL A 419 16.16 -8.94 -7.82
N GLY A 420 16.32 -8.32 -6.65
CA GLY A 420 17.26 -8.75 -5.61
C GLY A 420 18.59 -7.98 -5.60
N THR A 421 18.72 -6.92 -6.41
CA THR A 421 19.83 -5.96 -6.30
C THR A 421 19.81 -5.31 -4.91
N GLN A 422 20.99 -4.95 -4.41
CA GLN A 422 21.13 -4.30 -3.11
C GLN A 422 21.97 -3.05 -3.26
N ASP A 423 21.76 -2.12 -2.33
CA ASP A 423 22.51 -0.87 -2.24
C ASP A 423 22.47 -0.04 -3.54
N MET A 424 21.37 -0.13 -4.30
CA MET A 424 21.23 0.70 -5.51
C MET A 424 20.98 2.16 -5.17
N LEU A 425 20.48 2.45 -3.96
CA LEU A 425 20.28 3.82 -3.49
C LEU A 425 21.21 4.12 -2.33
N GLY A 426 21.82 5.30 -2.37
CA GLY A 426 22.76 5.73 -1.35
C GLY A 426 24.08 4.99 -1.41
N ASN A 427 24.83 4.99 -0.31
CA ASN A 427 26.20 4.53 -0.24
C ASN A 427 27.11 5.33 -1.19
N VAL A 428 27.20 4.99 -2.46
CA VAL A 428 27.85 5.83 -3.48
C VAL A 428 26.90 6.05 -4.66
N SER A 429 26.97 7.23 -5.26
CA SER A 429 26.31 7.45 -6.55
C SER A 429 27.07 6.68 -7.63
N GLU A 430 26.33 6.07 -8.55
CA GLU A 430 26.90 5.16 -9.53
C GLU A 430 27.08 5.85 -10.88
N TRP A 431 28.31 5.83 -11.41
CA TRP A 431 28.59 6.28 -12.76
C TRP A 431 27.88 5.41 -13.80
N GLY A 432 27.13 6.04 -14.72
CA GLY A 432 26.53 5.36 -15.87
C GLY A 432 27.21 5.70 -17.19
N ALA A 433 26.86 4.95 -18.24
CA ALA A 433 27.48 5.13 -19.56
C ALA A 433 27.05 6.42 -20.27
N ASN A 434 25.82 6.87 -20.06
CA ASN A 434 25.20 7.95 -20.83
C ASN A 434 25.76 9.35 -20.51
N TRP A 435 25.66 10.24 -21.49
CA TRP A 435 25.91 11.68 -21.33
C TRP A 435 24.61 12.43 -21.03
N VAL A 436 24.69 13.53 -20.28
CA VAL A 436 23.64 14.54 -20.08
C VAL A 436 24.26 15.90 -20.35
N GLY A 437 23.93 16.53 -21.49
CA GLY A 437 24.76 17.65 -21.97
C GLY A 437 26.22 17.20 -22.10
N ASP A 438 27.18 17.98 -21.60
CA ASP A 438 28.61 17.61 -21.62
C ASP A 438 29.07 16.94 -20.31
N LEU A 439 28.10 16.49 -19.51
CA LEU A 439 28.30 15.83 -18.22
C LEU A 439 27.94 14.35 -18.32
N LYS A 440 28.38 13.56 -17.33
CA LYS A 440 28.10 12.12 -17.25
C LYS A 440 27.02 11.83 -16.23
N VAL A 441 26.17 10.87 -16.56
CA VAL A 441 25.06 10.48 -15.69
C VAL A 441 25.60 9.87 -14.39
N SER A 442 24.98 10.24 -13.28
CA SER A 442 25.22 9.68 -11.95
C SER A 442 23.86 9.31 -11.36
N LEU A 443 23.74 8.08 -10.83
CA LEU A 443 22.47 7.45 -10.47
C LEU A 443 22.48 6.99 -9.01
N GLY A 444 21.30 6.84 -8.41
CA GLY A 444 21.12 6.23 -7.08
C GLY A 444 21.33 7.15 -5.88
N GLY A 445 22.03 8.27 -6.06
CA GLY A 445 22.47 9.13 -4.95
C GLY A 445 23.51 8.44 -4.07
N SER A 446 24.03 9.15 -3.07
CA SER A 446 25.15 8.72 -2.22
C SER A 446 24.82 8.83 -0.73
N PHE A 447 25.76 8.41 0.12
CA PHE A 447 25.64 8.54 1.58
C PHE A 447 25.43 10.00 2.04
N ASP A 448 25.94 10.99 1.31
CA ASP A 448 25.84 12.42 1.68
C ASP A 448 24.57 13.07 1.11
N ASP A 449 23.83 12.37 0.26
CA ASP A 449 22.62 12.90 -0.33
C ASP A 449 21.44 12.82 0.63
N ALA A 450 20.69 13.91 0.71
CA ALA A 450 19.40 13.89 1.38
C ALA A 450 18.43 12.98 0.59
N PRO A 451 17.53 12.22 1.25
CA PRO A 451 16.66 11.26 0.56
C PRO A 451 15.80 11.88 -0.56
N TYR A 452 15.45 13.17 -0.50
CA TYR A 452 14.69 13.84 -1.57
C TYR A 452 15.48 14.06 -2.86
N MET A 453 16.80 13.95 -2.83
CA MET A 453 17.66 14.13 -4.00
C MET A 453 17.83 12.83 -4.80
N VAL A 454 17.50 11.69 -4.21
CA VAL A 454 17.68 10.37 -4.82
C VAL A 454 16.72 10.15 -5.98
N GLU A 455 15.42 10.43 -5.84
CA GLU A 455 14.46 10.21 -6.94
C GLU A 455 14.79 11.05 -8.19
N PRO A 456 15.09 12.36 -8.07
CA PRO A 456 15.51 13.16 -9.21
C PRO A 456 16.75 12.59 -9.90
N SER A 457 17.71 12.05 -9.13
CA SER A 457 18.89 11.37 -9.70
C SER A 457 18.54 10.15 -10.55
N ILE A 458 17.35 9.58 -10.38
CA ILE A 458 16.92 8.40 -11.14
C ILE A 458 16.04 8.81 -12.31
N SER A 459 15.00 9.64 -12.11
CA SER A 459 13.97 9.93 -13.12
C SER A 459 14.39 10.97 -14.15
N ASN A 460 15.19 11.96 -13.74
CA ASN A 460 15.77 12.98 -14.61
C ASN A 460 17.18 13.32 -14.11
N PRO A 461 18.15 12.39 -14.28
CA PRO A 461 19.47 12.53 -13.71
C PRO A 461 20.14 13.80 -14.22
N SER A 462 20.60 14.63 -13.28
CA SER A 462 21.61 15.63 -13.59
C SER A 462 22.94 14.93 -13.86
N GLY A 463 23.78 15.51 -14.71
CA GLY A 463 25.12 14.98 -14.94
C GLY A 463 26.15 15.60 -13.99
N LEU A 464 27.24 14.88 -13.76
CA LEU A 464 28.46 15.37 -13.09
C LEU A 464 29.59 15.54 -14.12
N PRO A 465 30.55 16.46 -13.89
CA PRO A 465 31.74 16.54 -14.73
C PRO A 465 32.45 15.18 -14.80
N PRO A 466 32.90 14.71 -15.97
CA PRO A 466 33.53 13.38 -16.10
C PRO A 466 34.79 13.20 -15.24
N PHE A 467 35.45 14.31 -14.89
CA PHE A 467 36.62 14.39 -14.00
C PHE A 467 36.28 14.54 -12.52
N ASP A 468 35.01 14.57 -12.13
CA ASP A 468 34.61 14.70 -10.74
C ASP A 468 35.00 13.44 -9.95
N ARG A 469 35.79 13.61 -8.89
CA ARG A 469 36.32 12.52 -8.05
C ARG A 469 35.87 12.70 -6.61
N SER A 470 34.65 13.17 -6.41
CA SER A 470 34.05 13.30 -5.08
C SER A 470 33.98 11.94 -4.40
N ALA A 471 34.15 11.90 -3.07
CA ALA A 471 34.14 10.66 -2.29
C ALA A 471 32.83 9.86 -2.43
N SER A 472 31.75 10.55 -2.81
CA SER A 472 30.43 10.01 -3.11
C SER A 472 30.34 9.23 -4.43
N ASN A 473 31.31 9.36 -5.34
CA ASN A 473 31.20 8.79 -6.69
C ASN A 473 31.86 7.42 -6.74
N GLY A 474 31.07 6.41 -7.09
CA GLY A 474 31.48 5.02 -7.27
C GLY A 474 30.91 4.41 -8.55
N VAL A 475 30.84 3.08 -8.58
CA VAL A 475 30.42 2.34 -9.77
C VAL A 475 29.87 0.97 -9.42
N ARG A 476 28.90 0.52 -10.22
CA ARG A 476 28.42 -0.85 -10.32
C ARG A 476 28.56 -1.30 -11.77
N LEU A 477 28.90 -2.56 -12.00
CA LEU A 477 29.09 -3.07 -13.35
C LEU A 477 27.93 -3.93 -13.80
N ALA A 478 27.84 -4.07 -15.12
CA ALA A 478 26.85 -4.89 -15.79
C ALA A 478 27.50 -5.73 -16.90
N ARG A 479 26.77 -6.73 -17.38
CA ARG A 479 27.05 -7.49 -18.59
C ARG A 479 25.86 -7.36 -19.52
N LEU A 480 26.02 -6.50 -20.53
CA LEU A 480 24.94 -6.13 -21.46
C LEU A 480 24.89 -7.12 -22.63
N ASN A 481 23.68 -7.51 -23.05
CA ASN A 481 23.47 -8.49 -24.13
C ASN A 481 22.65 -7.92 -25.30
N ASP A 482 22.57 -6.60 -25.42
CA ASP A 482 21.81 -5.95 -26.49
C ASP A 482 22.52 -6.08 -27.85
N GLU A 483 21.73 -6.21 -28.90
CA GLU A 483 22.26 -6.09 -30.26
C GLU A 483 22.89 -4.72 -30.47
N ARG A 484 23.96 -4.65 -31.29
CA ARG A 484 24.73 -3.41 -31.51
C ARG A 484 23.86 -2.18 -31.77
N LYS A 485 22.86 -2.28 -32.66
CA LYS A 485 21.98 -1.15 -33.01
C LYS A 485 21.14 -0.70 -31.81
N VAL A 486 20.65 -1.64 -31.00
CA VAL A 486 19.92 -1.36 -29.77
C VAL A 486 20.84 -0.68 -28.77
N SER A 487 22.05 -1.22 -28.58
CA SER A 487 23.07 -0.65 -27.70
C SER A 487 23.43 0.79 -28.08
N GLU A 488 23.61 1.10 -29.37
CA GLU A 488 23.86 2.46 -29.85
C GLU A 488 22.74 3.44 -29.43
N THR A 489 21.47 3.04 -29.51
CA THR A 489 20.34 3.84 -29.04
C THR A 489 20.33 3.99 -27.52
N LEU A 490 20.59 2.92 -26.77
CA LEU A 490 20.58 2.95 -25.30
C LEU A 490 21.72 3.79 -24.72
N HIS A 491 22.82 3.97 -25.46
CA HIS A 491 23.97 4.80 -25.10
C HIS A 491 23.82 6.26 -25.55
N ALA A 492 22.72 6.63 -26.20
CA ALA A 492 22.48 7.99 -26.65
C ALA A 492 22.52 9.00 -25.47
N LYS A 493 22.85 10.25 -25.80
CA LYS A 493 22.85 11.36 -24.83
C LYS A 493 21.41 11.58 -24.34
N ILE A 494 21.24 11.65 -23.02
CA ILE A 494 19.97 11.91 -22.36
C ILE A 494 19.69 13.41 -22.41
N ALA A 495 18.48 13.76 -22.85
CA ALA A 495 18.01 15.13 -22.78
C ALA A 495 17.72 15.50 -21.31
N GLN A 496 18.29 16.61 -20.84
CA GLN A 496 17.94 17.16 -19.54
C GLN A 496 16.56 17.81 -19.63
N GLU A 497 15.60 17.38 -18.80
CA GLU A 497 14.34 18.14 -18.72
C GLU A 497 14.66 19.48 -18.08
N HIS A 498 14.32 20.57 -18.79
CA HIS A 498 14.61 21.91 -18.32
C HIS A 498 13.72 22.24 -17.13
N ARG A 499 14.30 22.95 -16.15
CA ARG A 499 13.54 23.59 -15.05
C ARG A 499 12.37 24.33 -15.67
N ARG A 500 11.14 23.94 -15.29
CA ARG A 500 9.95 24.63 -15.76
C ARG A 500 9.97 26.07 -15.26
N GLU A 501 9.88 27.01 -16.18
CA GLU A 501 9.56 28.39 -15.81
C GLU A 501 8.09 28.45 -15.41
N VAL A 502 7.82 28.96 -14.21
CA VAL A 502 6.46 29.25 -13.78
C VAL A 502 5.88 30.26 -14.76
N VAL A 503 4.76 29.92 -15.39
CA VAL A 503 4.12 30.76 -16.40
C VAL A 503 3.41 31.91 -15.70
N GLU A 504 3.62 33.13 -16.19
CA GLU A 504 2.88 34.30 -15.71
C GLU A 504 1.37 34.11 -15.90
N PRO A 505 0.54 34.39 -14.89
CA PRO A 505 -0.90 34.27 -15.01
C PRO A 505 -1.49 35.13 -16.14
N ALA A 506 -2.53 34.62 -16.81
CA ALA A 506 -3.25 35.33 -17.84
C ALA A 506 -3.86 36.63 -17.29
N SER A 507 -3.87 37.67 -18.13
CA SER A 507 -4.57 38.92 -17.82
C SER A 507 -6.06 38.67 -17.60
N ASP A 508 -6.75 39.58 -16.89
CA ASP A 508 -8.18 39.42 -16.61
C ASP A 508 -9.04 39.28 -17.88
N ALA A 509 -8.65 39.96 -18.97
CA ALA A 509 -9.34 39.86 -20.25
C ALA A 509 -9.16 38.49 -20.93
N GLU A 510 -7.94 37.95 -20.90
CA GLU A 510 -7.64 36.61 -21.43
C GLU A 510 -8.33 35.54 -20.57
N PHE A 511 -8.25 35.67 -19.25
CA PHE A 511 -8.90 34.75 -18.33
C PHE A 511 -10.41 34.72 -18.51
N ALA A 512 -11.06 35.88 -18.67
CA ALA A 512 -12.49 35.95 -18.96
C ALA A 512 -12.85 35.26 -20.29
N ALA A 513 -11.95 35.27 -21.28
CA ALA A 513 -12.14 34.52 -22.52
C ALA A 513 -12.03 33.01 -22.31
N MET A 514 -11.09 32.56 -21.49
CA MET A 514 -10.91 31.15 -21.13
C MET A 514 -12.11 30.57 -20.40
N LEU A 515 -12.78 31.34 -19.53
CA LEU A 515 -13.94 30.87 -18.77
C LEU A 515 -15.09 30.36 -19.66
N ARG A 516 -15.24 30.91 -20.87
CA ARG A 516 -16.26 30.45 -21.83
C ARG A 516 -16.08 29.01 -22.29
N ASN A 517 -14.88 28.44 -22.15
CA ASN A 517 -14.65 27.03 -22.45
C ASN A 517 -15.48 26.12 -21.52
N PHE A 518 -15.81 26.58 -20.31
CA PHE A 518 -16.49 25.79 -19.27
C PHE A 518 -18.01 26.06 -19.18
N ASP A 519 -18.57 26.78 -20.15
CA ASP A 519 -20.02 26.85 -20.33
C ASP A 519 -20.56 25.43 -20.58
N TYR A 520 -21.68 25.11 -19.95
CA TYR A 520 -22.23 23.76 -19.90
C TYR A 520 -23.76 23.77 -19.91
N SER A 521 -24.37 22.61 -20.18
CA SER A 521 -25.80 22.47 -20.39
C SER A 521 -26.61 22.58 -19.09
N ASP A 522 -27.76 23.26 -19.17
CA ASP A 522 -28.81 23.32 -18.15
C ASP A 522 -29.92 22.27 -18.35
N ALA A 523 -29.67 21.26 -19.21
CA ALA A 523 -30.63 20.20 -19.49
C ALA A 523 -31.07 19.45 -18.21
N PRO A 524 -32.31 18.93 -18.16
CA PRO A 524 -32.78 18.14 -17.04
C PRO A 524 -31.84 16.97 -16.73
N LEU A 525 -31.50 16.77 -15.44
CA LEU A 525 -30.59 15.70 -15.02
C LEU A 525 -31.15 14.30 -15.23
N ASN A 526 -32.47 14.12 -15.23
CA ASN A 526 -33.14 12.80 -15.31
C ASN A 526 -32.46 11.75 -14.41
N ALA A 527 -32.16 12.15 -13.17
CA ALA A 527 -31.38 11.37 -12.24
C ALA A 527 -32.17 10.16 -11.71
N ARG A 528 -31.49 9.04 -11.48
CA ARG A 528 -32.05 7.85 -10.85
C ARG A 528 -31.00 7.14 -10.01
N GLU A 529 -31.45 6.46 -8.96
CA GLU A 529 -30.63 5.51 -8.22
C GLU A 529 -30.62 4.18 -8.98
N ASP A 530 -29.42 3.69 -9.29
CA ASP A 530 -29.21 2.43 -10.00
C ASP A 530 -29.07 1.26 -9.00
N ASP A 531 -28.41 1.47 -7.85
CA ASP A 531 -28.21 0.46 -6.80
C ASP A 531 -27.77 1.10 -5.45
N SER A 532 -27.86 0.35 -4.34
CA SER A 532 -27.28 0.71 -3.05
C SER A 532 -26.75 -0.50 -2.27
N VAL A 533 -25.69 -0.28 -1.49
CA VAL A 533 -25.08 -1.31 -0.63
C VAL A 533 -24.70 -0.74 0.73
N GLU A 534 -25.00 -1.48 1.79
CA GLU A 534 -24.58 -1.16 3.15
C GLU A 534 -23.15 -1.65 3.37
N ILE A 535 -22.27 -0.75 3.80
CA ILE A 535 -20.84 -0.98 4.03
C ILE A 535 -20.49 -0.41 5.39
N ARG A 536 -20.19 -1.27 6.37
CA ARG A 536 -19.59 -0.86 7.66
C ARG A 536 -20.34 0.28 8.39
N GLY A 537 -21.67 0.26 8.41
CA GLY A 537 -22.52 1.25 9.09
C GLY A 537 -22.75 2.55 8.31
N PHE A 538 -22.63 2.51 6.98
CA PHE A 538 -23.07 3.56 6.08
C PHE A 538 -23.55 2.95 4.76
N THR A 539 -24.31 3.71 3.96
CA THR A 539 -24.87 3.25 2.69
C THR A 539 -24.18 3.95 1.52
N ARG A 540 -23.73 3.17 0.52
CA ARG A 540 -23.20 3.70 -0.74
C ARG A 540 -24.26 3.54 -1.84
N HIS A 541 -24.74 4.66 -2.37
CA HIS A 541 -25.67 4.71 -3.49
C HIS A 541 -24.93 4.91 -4.80
N ARG A 542 -25.32 4.20 -5.85
CA ARG A 542 -24.90 4.46 -7.23
C ARG A 542 -26.01 5.20 -7.94
N ILE A 543 -25.73 6.42 -8.39
CA ILE A 543 -26.70 7.29 -9.04
C ILE A 543 -26.26 7.55 -10.48
N SER A 544 -27.19 7.54 -11.45
CA SER A 544 -26.94 8.00 -12.81
C SER A 544 -27.76 9.23 -13.17
N TYR A 545 -27.19 10.11 -13.99
CA TYR A 545 -27.84 11.33 -14.51
C TYR A 545 -27.28 11.75 -15.87
N ASP A 546 -28.07 12.50 -16.63
CA ASP A 546 -27.74 13.01 -17.96
C ASP A 546 -26.73 14.16 -17.85
N ILE A 547 -25.70 14.12 -18.70
CA ILE A 547 -24.68 15.18 -18.79
C ILE A 547 -25.23 16.37 -19.57
N ASP A 548 -25.91 16.11 -20.69
CA ASP A 548 -26.47 17.09 -21.62
C ASP A 548 -27.62 16.48 -22.46
N GLU A 549 -28.11 17.20 -23.47
CA GLU A 549 -29.18 16.76 -24.37
C GLU A 549 -28.79 15.63 -25.34
N SER A 550 -27.52 15.18 -25.38
CA SER A 550 -27.07 14.10 -26.26
C SER A 550 -27.59 12.72 -25.85
N GLY A 551 -28.10 12.59 -24.62
CA GLY A 551 -28.45 11.31 -24.00
C GLY A 551 -27.27 10.62 -23.31
N SER A 552 -26.09 11.24 -23.28
CA SER A 552 -24.93 10.74 -22.51
C SER A 552 -25.18 10.85 -21.01
N ARG A 553 -24.86 9.79 -20.26
CA ARG A 553 -25.07 9.71 -18.81
C ARG A 553 -23.77 9.48 -18.06
N MET A 554 -23.63 10.12 -16.90
CA MET A 554 -22.58 9.82 -15.93
C MET A 554 -23.14 9.22 -14.65
N HIS A 555 -22.25 8.60 -13.88
CA HIS A 555 -22.57 8.05 -12.58
C HIS A 555 -21.86 8.81 -11.46
N MET A 556 -22.41 8.74 -10.26
CA MET A 556 -21.76 9.17 -9.04
C MET A 556 -22.04 8.13 -7.95
N TYR A 557 -21.00 7.80 -7.19
CA TYR A 557 -21.15 7.05 -5.94
C TYR A 557 -21.32 8.05 -4.80
N LEU A 558 -22.44 7.97 -4.09
CA LEU A 558 -22.75 8.82 -2.95
C LEU A 558 -22.76 7.97 -1.68
N TYR A 559 -21.81 8.24 -0.78
CA TYR A 559 -21.75 7.61 0.53
C TYR A 559 -22.53 8.47 1.52
N LEU A 560 -23.51 7.87 2.19
CA LEU A 560 -24.33 8.51 3.21
C LEU A 560 -24.19 7.76 4.54
N PRO A 561 -24.00 8.48 5.65
CA PRO A 561 -24.09 7.86 6.98
C PRO A 561 -25.51 7.36 7.26
N ASP A 562 -25.66 6.51 8.27
CA ASP A 562 -26.98 6.03 8.68
C ASP A 562 -27.96 7.19 8.97
N ASP A 563 -29.18 7.02 8.45
CA ASP A 563 -30.23 8.04 8.38
C ASP A 563 -30.63 8.51 9.80
N SER A 564 -30.09 9.66 10.17
CA SER A 564 -30.37 10.34 11.44
C SER A 564 -31.41 11.46 11.29
N GLY A 565 -32.00 11.63 10.10
CA GLY A 565 -32.96 12.70 9.79
C GLY A 565 -32.36 14.10 9.73
N ARG A 566 -31.02 14.24 9.65
CA ARG A 566 -30.30 15.52 9.49
C ARG A 566 -29.87 15.73 8.03
N ARG A 567 -29.68 16.98 7.62
CA ARG A 567 -28.97 17.29 6.36
C ARG A 567 -27.48 17.03 6.55
N HIS A 568 -26.85 16.38 5.59
CA HIS A 568 -25.46 15.97 5.67
C HIS A 568 -24.54 17.00 5.01
N PRO A 569 -23.46 17.44 5.69
CA PRO A 569 -22.45 18.23 5.04
C PRO A 569 -21.74 17.42 3.94
N ILE A 570 -21.23 18.10 2.92
CA ILE A 570 -20.87 17.43 1.65
C ILE A 570 -19.38 17.55 1.37
N MET A 571 -18.73 16.41 1.16
CA MET A 571 -17.38 16.31 0.61
C MET A 571 -17.45 15.82 -0.84
N PHE A 572 -17.09 16.68 -1.79
CA PHE A 572 -16.96 16.33 -3.20
C PHE A 572 -15.56 15.80 -3.47
N TYR A 573 -15.43 14.50 -3.75
CA TYR A 573 -14.15 13.83 -3.91
C TYR A 573 -13.72 13.76 -5.38
N TRP A 574 -12.75 14.59 -5.74
CA TRP A 574 -12.03 14.52 -7.00
C TRP A 574 -10.84 13.57 -6.88
N HIS A 575 -11.00 12.38 -7.46
CA HIS A 575 -10.02 11.30 -7.37
C HIS A 575 -8.67 11.63 -8.05
N SER A 576 -7.65 10.79 -7.79
CA SER A 576 -6.35 10.84 -8.48
C SER A 576 -6.44 10.35 -9.93
N SER A 577 -5.31 10.18 -10.61
CA SER A 577 -5.27 9.58 -11.95
C SER A 577 -5.50 8.06 -11.94
N HIS A 578 -5.49 7.41 -10.77
CA HIS A 578 -5.56 5.96 -10.69
C HIS A 578 -6.83 5.34 -11.33
N PRO A 579 -8.04 5.91 -11.12
CA PRO A 579 -9.26 5.41 -11.75
C PRO A 579 -9.26 5.29 -13.28
N PHE A 580 -8.40 6.00 -14.00
CA PHE A 580 -8.28 5.85 -15.45
C PHE A 580 -7.65 4.50 -15.87
N PHE A 581 -7.06 3.78 -14.92
CA PHE A 581 -6.48 2.46 -15.12
C PHE A 581 -7.34 1.33 -14.53
N LEU A 582 -8.47 1.68 -13.91
CA LEU A 582 -9.42 0.74 -13.34
C LEU A 582 -10.58 0.53 -14.30
N THR A 583 -11.12 -0.68 -14.32
CA THR A 583 -12.31 -1.00 -15.13
C THR A 583 -13.58 -1.15 -14.33
N SER A 584 -13.45 -1.13 -13.01
CA SER A 584 -14.57 -1.06 -12.10
C SER A 584 -14.21 -0.24 -10.87
N TYR A 585 -15.18 0.53 -10.39
CA TYR A 585 -15.14 1.22 -9.12
C TYR A 585 -14.98 0.26 -7.95
N GLU A 586 -15.35 -1.00 -8.08
CA GLU A 586 -15.14 -2.02 -7.04
C GLU A 586 -13.65 -2.31 -6.77
N GLN A 587 -12.76 -1.97 -7.71
CA GLN A 587 -11.30 -2.05 -7.53
C GLN A 587 -10.76 -0.82 -6.79
N PHE A 588 -11.56 0.24 -6.66
CA PHE A 588 -11.14 1.51 -6.09
C PHE A 588 -11.14 1.47 -4.56
N ARG A 589 -10.04 1.94 -3.97
CA ARG A 589 -9.97 2.12 -2.54
C ARG A 589 -10.48 3.50 -2.14
N PHE A 590 -11.54 3.52 -1.34
CA PHE A 590 -12.13 4.74 -0.82
C PHE A 590 -11.46 5.15 0.50
N HIS A 591 -10.89 6.36 0.56
CA HIS A 591 -10.05 6.81 1.67
C HIS A 591 -10.68 7.88 2.58
N LEU A 592 -11.97 8.18 2.40
CA LEU A 592 -12.69 9.22 3.14
C LEU A 592 -13.81 8.65 4.03
N ASP A 593 -13.75 7.36 4.39
CA ASP A 593 -14.72 6.71 5.27
C ASP A 593 -14.78 7.37 6.65
N PHE A 594 -13.68 7.97 7.13
CA PHE A 594 -13.67 8.75 8.37
C PHE A 594 -14.60 9.98 8.34
N MET A 595 -14.80 10.59 7.17
CA MET A 595 -15.76 11.69 7.00
C MET A 595 -17.19 11.17 7.04
N VAL A 596 -17.45 10.03 6.39
CA VAL A 596 -18.78 9.37 6.44
C VAL A 596 -19.14 9.01 7.87
N LYS A 597 -18.20 8.42 8.63
CA LYS A 597 -18.37 8.11 10.06
C LYS A 597 -18.63 9.35 10.93
N ARG A 598 -18.10 10.51 10.54
CA ARG A 598 -18.39 11.80 11.20
C ARG A 598 -19.79 12.34 10.86
N GLY A 599 -20.42 11.84 9.79
CA GLY A 599 -21.75 12.24 9.37
C GLY A 599 -21.81 13.04 8.07
N TRP A 600 -20.70 13.12 7.33
CA TRP A 600 -20.63 13.79 6.05
C TRP A 600 -21.11 12.86 4.93
N ALA A 601 -21.81 13.42 3.96
CA ALA A 601 -22.00 12.78 2.67
C ALA A 601 -20.72 12.92 1.85
N VAL A 602 -20.26 11.84 1.21
CA VAL A 602 -19.11 11.89 0.30
C VAL A 602 -19.55 11.53 -1.11
N ALA A 603 -19.40 12.48 -2.02
CA ALA A 603 -19.80 12.38 -3.43
C ALA A 603 -18.57 12.07 -4.29
N VAL A 604 -18.59 10.94 -5.01
CA VAL A 604 -17.51 10.47 -5.88
C VAL A 604 -18.01 10.38 -7.32
N PRO A 605 -17.86 11.43 -8.15
CA PRO A 605 -18.25 11.38 -9.55
C PRO A 605 -17.38 10.39 -10.35
N VAL A 606 -17.99 9.74 -11.36
CA VAL A 606 -17.31 8.85 -12.31
C VAL A 606 -17.13 9.63 -13.62
N PHE A 607 -15.97 10.27 -13.75
CA PHE A 607 -15.64 11.10 -14.91
C PHE A 607 -15.48 10.27 -16.20
N GLU A 608 -15.57 10.92 -17.36
CA GLU A 608 -15.20 10.32 -18.65
C GLU A 608 -13.80 9.69 -18.61
N HIS A 609 -13.66 8.50 -19.21
CA HIS A 609 -12.47 7.64 -19.16
C HIS A 609 -12.09 7.02 -17.79
N ALA A 610 -12.78 7.32 -16.69
CA ALA A 610 -12.52 6.72 -15.39
C ALA A 610 -13.39 5.49 -15.11
N PHE A 611 -12.84 4.50 -14.40
CA PHE A 611 -13.55 3.29 -13.96
C PHE A 611 -14.26 2.56 -15.13
N GLU A 612 -15.55 2.23 -14.98
CA GLU A 612 -16.37 1.55 -15.98
C GLU A 612 -16.62 2.41 -17.23
N ARG A 613 -16.29 3.72 -17.17
CA ARG A 613 -16.33 4.65 -18.32
C ARG A 613 -14.98 4.75 -19.03
N GLY A 614 -13.98 3.97 -18.61
CA GLY A 614 -12.65 3.90 -19.19
C GLY A 614 -12.48 2.81 -20.24
N ASP A 615 -11.58 3.05 -21.18
CA ASP A 615 -11.07 2.08 -22.17
C ASP A 615 -9.58 1.76 -21.96
N GLY A 616 -9.03 2.18 -20.81
CA GLY A 616 -7.62 2.02 -20.46
C GLY A 616 -6.66 2.97 -21.17
N ARG A 617 -7.17 4.04 -21.81
CA ARG A 617 -6.35 4.99 -22.58
C ARG A 617 -6.43 6.39 -21.98
N LEU A 618 -5.27 7.01 -21.77
CA LEU A 618 -5.13 8.43 -21.44
C LEU A 618 -4.45 9.15 -22.59
N HIS A 619 -4.99 10.31 -22.96
CA HIS A 619 -4.36 11.19 -23.94
C HIS A 619 -3.11 11.86 -23.35
N SER A 620 -2.14 12.17 -24.22
CA SER A 620 -0.98 12.96 -23.83
C SER A 620 -1.43 14.33 -23.32
N MET A 621 -0.86 14.79 -22.21
CA MET A 621 -1.25 16.05 -21.58
C MET A 621 -0.93 17.29 -22.43
N THR A 622 -0.09 17.13 -23.46
CA THR A 622 0.21 18.15 -24.48
C THR A 622 -0.73 18.11 -25.68
N SER A 623 -1.65 17.16 -25.78
CA SER A 623 -2.51 16.97 -26.95
C SER A 623 -3.82 17.76 -26.86
N ILE A 624 -4.38 18.16 -28.00
CA ILE A 624 -5.66 18.89 -28.06
C ILE A 624 -6.78 18.02 -27.49
N GLU A 625 -6.71 16.71 -27.71
CA GLU A 625 -7.66 15.74 -27.17
C GLU A 625 -7.67 15.78 -25.63
N TYR A 626 -6.50 15.88 -24.98
CA TYR A 626 -6.44 16.04 -23.53
C TYR A 626 -7.02 17.37 -23.06
N ARG A 627 -6.76 18.47 -23.78
CA ARG A 627 -7.37 19.78 -23.48
C ARG A 627 -8.89 19.72 -23.54
N ASP A 628 -9.44 19.15 -24.62
CA ASP A 628 -10.89 19.04 -24.80
C ASP A 628 -11.50 18.10 -23.75
N GLN A 629 -10.79 17.04 -23.39
CA GLN A 629 -11.15 16.13 -22.31
C GLN A 629 -11.17 16.82 -20.94
N PHE A 630 -10.17 17.67 -20.66
CA PHE A 630 -10.12 18.48 -19.45
C PHE A 630 -11.32 19.41 -19.32
N ILE A 631 -11.70 20.07 -20.41
CA ILE A 631 -12.90 20.91 -20.45
C ILE A 631 -14.16 20.08 -20.14
N ARG A 632 -14.28 18.87 -20.72
CA ARG A 632 -15.42 17.99 -20.42
C ARG A 632 -15.48 17.57 -18.95
N TRP A 633 -14.36 17.20 -18.33
CA TRP A 633 -14.32 16.87 -16.89
C TRP A 633 -14.80 18.03 -16.01
N MET A 634 -14.41 19.27 -16.33
CA MET A 634 -14.89 20.46 -15.62
C MET A 634 -16.41 20.63 -15.74
N ARG A 635 -16.99 20.34 -16.90
CA ARG A 635 -18.45 20.37 -17.11
C ARG A 635 -19.16 19.25 -16.35
N GLU A 636 -18.62 18.03 -16.38
CA GLU A 636 -19.15 16.88 -15.62
C GLU A 636 -19.10 17.11 -14.11
N MET A 637 -18.07 17.78 -13.62
CA MET A 637 -17.97 18.19 -12.22
C MET A 637 -19.14 19.11 -11.84
N ARG A 638 -19.44 20.12 -12.68
CA ARG A 638 -20.54 21.06 -12.42
C ARG A 638 -21.91 20.37 -12.49
N ARG A 639 -22.10 19.45 -13.44
CA ARG A 639 -23.32 18.61 -13.50
C ARG A 639 -23.50 17.73 -12.28
N SER A 640 -22.41 17.23 -11.71
CA SER A 640 -22.45 16.46 -10.46
C SER A 640 -22.87 17.33 -9.28
N VAL A 641 -22.39 18.57 -9.21
CA VAL A 641 -22.83 19.55 -8.21
C VAL A 641 -24.32 19.91 -8.39
N ASP A 642 -24.80 20.05 -9.63
CA ASP A 642 -26.23 20.27 -9.90
C ASP A 642 -27.09 19.14 -9.33
N TYR A 643 -26.65 17.88 -9.47
CA TYR A 643 -27.38 16.75 -8.86
C TYR A 643 -27.41 16.85 -7.33
N LEU A 644 -26.27 17.17 -6.70
CA LEU A 644 -26.21 17.31 -5.24
C LEU A 644 -27.18 18.40 -4.74
N GLU A 645 -27.36 19.48 -5.49
CA GLU A 645 -28.29 20.56 -5.15
C GLU A 645 -29.77 20.11 -5.20
N THR A 646 -30.10 19.04 -5.93
CA THR A 646 -31.47 18.49 -5.97
C THR A 646 -31.85 17.69 -4.71
N ARG A 647 -30.88 17.35 -3.86
CA ARG A 647 -31.06 16.44 -2.72
C ARG A 647 -31.36 17.21 -1.43
N ALA A 648 -32.55 16.99 -0.88
CA ALA A 648 -32.99 17.67 0.35
C ALA A 648 -32.24 17.24 1.61
N ASP A 649 -31.67 16.03 1.60
CA ASP A 649 -30.87 15.42 2.66
C ASP A 649 -29.40 15.89 2.67
N LEU A 650 -28.97 16.72 1.72
CA LEU A 650 -27.61 17.25 1.64
C LEU A 650 -27.56 18.75 1.93
N ASP A 651 -26.50 19.21 2.58
CA ASP A 651 -26.30 20.63 2.92
C ASP A 651 -25.31 21.35 1.99
N MET A 652 -25.84 22.00 0.95
CA MET A 652 -25.05 22.73 -0.05
C MET A 652 -24.27 23.92 0.50
N ASP A 653 -24.61 24.43 1.69
CA ASP A 653 -23.85 25.50 2.34
C ASP A 653 -22.53 25.02 2.96
N THR A 654 -22.26 23.70 2.91
CA THR A 654 -21.05 23.07 3.43
C THR A 654 -20.24 22.33 2.37
N LEU A 655 -20.51 22.55 1.08
CA LEU A 655 -19.86 21.81 0.00
C LEU A 655 -18.34 22.08 -0.06
N VAL A 656 -17.54 21.08 0.33
CA VAL A 656 -16.07 21.11 0.30
C VAL A 656 -15.54 20.26 -0.84
N LEU A 657 -14.58 20.78 -1.61
CA LEU A 657 -13.86 20.00 -2.62
C LEU A 657 -12.66 19.31 -1.97
N TYR A 658 -12.59 17.98 -2.06
CA TYR A 658 -11.39 17.21 -1.74
C TYR A 658 -10.76 16.69 -3.03
N GLY A 659 -9.56 17.17 -3.37
CA GLY A 659 -8.82 16.73 -4.55
C GLY A 659 -7.58 15.95 -4.16
N PHE A 660 -7.37 14.77 -4.75
CA PHE A 660 -6.16 13.97 -4.52
C PHE A 660 -5.27 13.89 -5.77
N SER A 661 -3.97 14.18 -5.63
CA SER A 661 -2.97 14.12 -6.70
C SER A 661 -3.44 14.91 -7.94
N TRP A 662 -3.68 14.23 -9.05
CA TRP A 662 -4.30 14.77 -10.25
C TRP A 662 -5.55 15.62 -9.95
N GLY A 663 -6.49 15.14 -9.13
CA GLY A 663 -7.68 15.90 -8.74
C GLY A 663 -7.36 17.16 -7.93
N GLY A 664 -6.36 17.11 -7.04
CA GLY A 664 -5.91 18.27 -6.26
C GLY A 664 -5.26 19.35 -7.13
N ARG A 665 -4.54 18.92 -8.15
CA ARG A 665 -3.94 19.78 -9.17
C ARG A 665 -5.00 20.47 -10.05
N LEU A 666 -6.05 19.74 -10.48
CA LEU A 666 -7.11 20.33 -11.31
C LEU A 666 -8.13 21.16 -10.50
N ALA A 667 -8.14 20.99 -9.17
CA ALA A 667 -9.06 21.68 -8.27
C ALA A 667 -9.02 23.20 -8.39
N SER A 668 -7.85 23.80 -8.72
CA SER A 668 -7.75 25.24 -8.90
C SER A 668 -8.74 25.76 -9.94
N THR A 669 -8.92 25.03 -11.05
CA THR A 669 -9.91 25.38 -12.07
C THR A 669 -11.32 25.18 -11.55
N GLY A 670 -11.61 24.03 -10.92
CA GLY A 670 -12.91 23.70 -10.34
C GLY A 670 -13.39 24.76 -9.33
N LEU A 671 -12.53 25.19 -8.42
CA LEU A 671 -12.82 26.20 -7.41
C LEU A 671 -13.14 27.58 -7.99
N VAL A 672 -12.56 27.93 -9.13
CA VAL A 672 -12.84 29.22 -9.79
C VAL A 672 -14.12 29.18 -10.62
N ILE A 673 -14.38 28.07 -11.33
CA ILE A 673 -15.56 27.98 -12.22
C ILE A 673 -16.84 27.56 -11.48
N GLU A 674 -16.72 26.99 -10.28
CA GLU A 674 -17.84 26.54 -9.46
C GLU A 674 -17.86 27.26 -8.10
N PRO A 675 -18.59 28.38 -8.00
CA PRO A 675 -18.62 29.19 -6.78
C PRO A 675 -19.41 28.54 -5.63
N ARG A 676 -20.12 27.41 -5.86
CA ARG A 676 -20.82 26.68 -4.79
C ARG A 676 -19.86 26.03 -3.79
N PHE A 677 -18.61 25.75 -4.17
CA PHE A 677 -17.60 25.25 -3.23
C PHE A 677 -17.23 26.29 -2.18
N LYS A 678 -17.23 25.87 -0.92
CA LYS A 678 -17.00 26.74 0.26
C LYS A 678 -15.57 26.67 0.78
N ALA A 679 -14.92 25.53 0.65
CA ALA A 679 -13.52 25.31 0.99
C ALA A 679 -12.94 24.18 0.14
N ALA A 680 -11.62 24.00 0.20
CA ALA A 680 -10.92 22.92 -0.46
C ALA A 680 -9.90 22.23 0.45
N ILE A 681 -9.72 20.93 0.21
CA ILE A 681 -8.64 20.11 0.76
C ILE A 681 -7.92 19.45 -0.43
N LEU A 682 -6.66 19.80 -0.64
CA LEU A 682 -5.86 19.40 -1.79
C LEU A 682 -4.71 18.50 -1.33
N ASN A 683 -4.88 17.20 -1.45
CA ASN A 683 -3.89 16.22 -1.01
C ASN A 683 -2.96 15.84 -2.16
N GLN A 684 -1.66 16.06 -2.02
CA GLN A 684 -0.62 15.95 -3.07
C GLN A 684 -0.91 16.84 -4.29
N ALA A 685 -1.13 18.14 -4.09
CA ALA A 685 -1.32 19.07 -5.21
C ALA A 685 -0.01 19.77 -5.60
N GLY A 686 0.11 20.16 -6.87
CA GLY A 686 1.27 20.88 -7.37
C GLY A 686 1.08 21.36 -8.80
N LEU A 687 1.99 22.20 -9.28
CA LEU A 687 2.04 22.63 -10.67
C LEU A 687 2.42 21.46 -11.59
N GLY A 688 1.85 21.42 -12.80
CA GLY A 688 2.14 20.35 -13.76
C GLY A 688 3.13 20.69 -14.85
N TRP A 689 3.76 19.67 -15.41
CA TRP A 689 4.87 19.79 -16.35
C TRP A 689 4.48 20.06 -17.81
N PHE A 690 3.36 19.52 -18.31
CA PHE A 690 3.05 19.50 -19.75
C PHE A 690 1.58 19.78 -20.06
N HIS A 691 1.25 20.96 -20.60
CA HIS A 691 -0.14 21.40 -20.76
C HIS A 691 -0.37 22.32 -21.95
N HIS A 692 -1.65 22.39 -22.34
CA HIS A 692 -2.18 23.51 -23.10
C HIS A 692 -2.31 24.74 -22.23
N TYR A 693 -1.94 25.89 -22.80
CA TYR A 693 -1.95 27.19 -22.14
C TYR A 693 -3.25 27.45 -21.38
N ASP A 694 -4.40 27.19 -21.98
CA ASP A 694 -5.71 27.46 -21.39
C ASP A 694 -6.18 26.47 -20.32
N THR A 695 -5.33 25.52 -19.90
CA THR A 695 -5.65 24.51 -18.88
C THR A 695 -4.67 24.49 -17.71
N ILE A 696 -3.67 25.38 -17.71
CA ILE A 696 -2.65 25.40 -16.66
C ILE A 696 -3.18 26.01 -15.35
N SER A 697 -2.79 25.44 -14.22
CA SER A 697 -3.25 25.86 -12.89
C SER A 697 -2.89 27.31 -12.59
N GLU A 698 -1.79 27.83 -13.13
CA GLU A 698 -1.28 29.19 -12.90
C GLU A 698 -2.26 30.29 -13.25
N HIS A 699 -3.13 30.05 -14.24
CA HIS A 699 -4.15 31.01 -14.61
C HIS A 699 -5.29 31.09 -13.58
N TYR A 700 -5.51 30.02 -12.81
CA TYR A 700 -6.64 29.89 -11.88
C TYR A 700 -6.21 30.10 -10.43
N LEU A 701 -5.02 29.66 -10.04
CA LEU A 701 -4.53 29.71 -8.65
C LEU A 701 -4.67 31.09 -8.00
N PRO A 702 -4.27 32.22 -8.63
CA PRO A 702 -4.43 33.55 -8.03
C PRO A 702 -5.89 33.97 -7.80
N ARG A 703 -6.85 33.27 -8.40
CA ARG A 703 -8.28 33.58 -8.39
C ARG A 703 -9.09 32.65 -7.48
N VAL A 704 -8.44 31.65 -6.86
CA VAL A 704 -9.04 30.81 -5.82
C VAL A 704 -9.13 31.62 -4.53
N THR A 705 -10.34 31.86 -4.02
CA THR A 705 -10.58 32.69 -2.83
C THR A 705 -11.06 31.89 -1.61
N GLN A 706 -11.56 30.67 -1.83
CA GLN A 706 -12.01 29.76 -0.79
C GLN A 706 -10.86 29.37 0.15
N PRO A 707 -11.11 29.04 1.43
CA PRO A 707 -10.08 28.46 2.29
C PRO A 707 -9.52 27.16 1.71
N VAL A 708 -8.18 27.02 1.69
CA VAL A 708 -7.48 25.84 1.13
C VAL A 708 -6.51 25.20 2.13
N LEU A 709 -6.72 23.91 2.42
CA LEU A 709 -5.72 23.05 3.05
C LEU A 709 -4.98 22.25 1.97
N GLN A 710 -3.65 22.30 1.96
CA GLN A 710 -2.82 21.53 1.03
C GLN A 710 -1.90 20.56 1.79
N PHE A 711 -1.78 19.32 1.32
CA PHE A 711 -0.83 18.33 1.82
C PHE A 711 0.19 17.95 0.75
N ASN A 712 1.46 17.82 1.12
CA ASN A 712 2.48 17.25 0.24
C ASN A 712 3.50 16.40 1.00
N GLY A 713 4.11 15.44 0.31
CA GLY A 713 5.32 14.79 0.80
C GLY A 713 6.58 15.59 0.46
N ARG A 714 7.55 15.60 1.37
CA ARG A 714 8.86 16.23 1.17
C ARG A 714 9.65 15.57 0.03
N PHE A 715 9.44 14.27 -0.18
CA PHE A 715 10.11 13.41 -1.15
C PHE A 715 9.23 13.15 -2.39
N ASP A 716 8.20 13.95 -2.61
CA ASP A 716 7.27 13.78 -3.73
C ASP A 716 7.99 13.97 -5.08
N SER A 717 7.91 12.95 -5.92
CA SER A 717 8.50 12.90 -7.26
C SER A 717 7.57 13.35 -8.38
N ASP A 718 6.27 13.43 -8.13
CA ASP A 718 5.27 13.88 -9.10
C ASP A 718 5.09 15.41 -9.00
N PHE A 719 4.93 15.88 -7.76
CA PHE A 719 4.84 17.30 -7.42
C PHE A 719 5.98 17.69 -6.46
N ARG A 720 7.20 17.75 -7.02
CA ARG A 720 8.41 18.14 -6.28
C ARG A 720 8.18 19.37 -5.42
N LEU A 721 8.60 19.28 -4.16
CA LEU A 721 8.23 20.26 -3.15
C LEU A 721 8.59 21.69 -3.55
N GLU A 722 9.85 21.94 -3.92
CA GLU A 722 10.36 23.28 -4.24
C GLU A 722 9.95 23.77 -5.63
N GLU A 723 9.80 22.87 -6.59
CA GLU A 723 9.60 23.22 -8.01
C GLU A 723 8.13 23.25 -8.41
N SER A 724 7.25 22.59 -7.65
CA SER A 724 5.86 22.37 -8.02
C SER A 724 4.90 22.64 -6.87
N ALA A 725 5.01 21.93 -5.74
CA ALA A 725 4.01 22.02 -4.67
C ALA A 725 4.02 23.37 -3.93
N LYS A 726 5.19 23.90 -3.56
CA LYS A 726 5.32 25.22 -2.93
C LYS A 726 4.90 26.34 -3.88
N PRO A 727 5.40 26.43 -5.13
CA PRO A 727 4.90 27.43 -6.08
C PRO A 727 3.38 27.38 -6.28
N PHE A 728 2.79 26.18 -6.37
CA PHE A 728 1.33 26.01 -6.44
C PHE A 728 0.63 26.65 -5.22
N PHE A 729 1.10 26.32 -4.02
CA PHE A 729 0.53 26.82 -2.76
C PHE A 729 0.69 28.35 -2.61
N GLU A 730 1.87 28.86 -2.92
CA GLU A 730 2.20 30.27 -2.82
C GLU A 730 1.32 31.13 -3.74
N MET A 731 1.05 30.62 -4.95
CA MET A 731 0.24 31.29 -5.97
C MET A 731 -1.27 31.30 -5.66
N LEU A 732 -1.75 30.47 -4.73
CA LEU A 732 -3.16 30.50 -4.32
C LEU A 732 -3.58 31.89 -3.83
N GLY A 733 -4.65 32.44 -4.41
CA GLY A 733 -5.25 33.73 -4.03
C GLY A 733 -5.99 33.72 -2.69
N SER A 734 -6.06 32.57 -2.02
CA SER A 734 -6.79 32.39 -0.77
C SER A 734 -6.10 33.09 0.39
N GLU A 735 -6.86 33.87 1.16
CA GLU A 735 -6.39 34.48 2.41
C GLU A 735 -6.27 33.45 3.55
N HIS A 736 -7.03 32.36 3.49
CA HIS A 736 -7.05 31.30 4.49
C HIS A 736 -6.48 30.02 3.89
N LYS A 737 -5.15 29.87 3.95
CA LYS A 737 -4.48 28.69 3.40
C LYS A 737 -3.46 28.08 4.36
N LYS A 738 -3.38 26.74 4.38
CA LYS A 738 -2.41 25.98 5.18
C LYS A 738 -1.74 24.92 4.32
N HIS A 739 -0.41 24.80 4.42
CA HIS A 739 0.38 23.77 3.75
C HIS A 739 0.99 22.84 4.80
N VAL A 740 0.63 21.55 4.75
CA VAL A 740 1.15 20.49 5.63
C VAL A 740 2.12 19.62 4.82
N VAL A 741 3.37 19.58 5.24
CA VAL A 741 4.43 18.80 4.57
C VAL A 741 4.90 17.65 5.47
N GLY A 742 4.80 16.42 4.99
CA GLY A 742 5.26 15.21 5.69
C GLY A 742 6.60 14.69 5.15
N PRO A 743 7.40 13.94 5.94
CA PRO A 743 8.66 13.32 5.48
C PRO A 743 8.39 12.04 4.66
N THR A 744 7.61 12.16 3.58
CA THR A 744 7.11 11.03 2.77
C THR A 744 7.21 11.35 1.27
N GLY A 745 7.02 10.34 0.41
CA GLY A 745 6.93 10.48 -1.05
C GLY A 745 5.60 11.07 -1.51
N HIS A 746 5.01 10.56 -2.61
CA HIS A 746 3.71 11.04 -3.13
C HIS A 746 2.48 10.60 -2.29
N PHE A 747 2.56 10.75 -0.96
CA PHE A 747 1.49 10.54 0.02
C PHE A 747 1.83 11.25 1.34
N VAL A 748 0.85 11.46 2.22
CA VAL A 748 1.05 11.90 3.62
C VAL A 748 0.41 10.86 4.54
N PRO A 749 0.99 10.53 5.71
CA PRO A 749 0.40 9.55 6.61
C PRO A 749 -1.07 9.85 6.94
N MET A 750 -1.94 8.85 6.82
CA MET A 750 -3.39 9.03 6.97
C MET A 750 -3.79 9.61 8.32
N LYS A 751 -3.07 9.28 9.40
CA LYS A 751 -3.30 9.89 10.72
C LYS A 751 -3.19 11.42 10.68
N THR A 752 -2.19 11.94 9.97
CA THR A 752 -1.99 13.38 9.79
C THR A 752 -3.07 13.95 8.88
N VAL A 753 -3.36 13.30 7.76
CA VAL A 753 -4.43 13.73 6.83
C VAL A 753 -5.77 13.83 7.56
N ILE A 754 -6.15 12.82 8.34
CA ILE A 754 -7.39 12.80 9.12
C ILE A 754 -7.41 13.96 10.12
N GLY A 755 -6.37 14.06 10.97
CA GLY A 755 -6.35 15.08 12.03
C GLY A 755 -6.44 16.51 11.49
N GLU A 756 -5.68 16.81 10.45
CA GLU A 756 -5.65 18.12 9.81
C GLU A 756 -6.92 18.40 9.00
N THR A 757 -7.46 17.41 8.30
CA THR A 757 -8.75 17.54 7.59
C THR A 757 -9.88 17.88 8.55
N LEU A 758 -9.98 17.14 9.67
CA LEU A 758 -11.02 17.36 10.67
C LEU A 758 -10.91 18.75 11.31
N ALA A 759 -9.69 19.18 11.67
CA ALA A 759 -9.47 20.52 12.21
C ALA A 759 -9.88 21.61 11.21
N TRP A 760 -9.58 21.42 9.92
CA TRP A 760 -9.87 22.40 8.87
C TRP A 760 -11.37 22.59 8.61
N VAL A 761 -12.14 21.50 8.55
CA VAL A 761 -13.60 21.60 8.37
C VAL A 761 -14.29 22.20 9.60
N ASP A 762 -13.78 21.91 10.80
CA ASP A 762 -14.30 22.48 12.06
C ASP A 762 -14.07 24.00 12.14
N GLU A 763 -12.92 24.47 11.64
CA GLU A 763 -12.57 25.89 11.65
C GLU A 763 -13.35 26.71 10.60
N HIS A 764 -13.50 26.15 9.39
CA HIS A 764 -13.94 26.92 8.22
C HIS A 764 -15.37 26.61 7.74
N ILE A 765 -15.98 25.50 8.17
CA ILE A 765 -17.30 25.05 7.68
C ILE A 765 -18.30 24.82 8.83
N GLU A 766 -17.99 23.94 9.78
CA GLU A 766 -18.90 23.54 10.87
C GLU A 766 -18.82 24.55 12.05
N ARG A 767 -19.45 25.73 11.90
CA ARG A 767 -19.64 26.68 13.03
C ARG A 767 -20.88 26.44 13.85
#